data_AF-A0A4S2IT64-F1
#
_entry.id   AF-A0A4S2IT64-F1
#
_cell.length_a   1.000
_cell.length_b   1.000
_cell.length_c   1.000
_cell.angle_alpha   90.00
_cell.angle_beta   90.00
_cell.angle_gamma   90.00
#
_symmetry.space_group_name_H-M   'P 1'
#
loop_
_entity.id
_entity.type
_entity.pdbx_description
1 polymer ?
#
loop_
_entity_poly.entity_id
_entity_poly.type
_entity_poly.pdbx_seq_one_letter_code
_entity_poly.pdbx_strand_id
1 'polypeptide(L)'
;MPRPRTALLVPGALLAALLPLSAAAHAADDPPPVPVDRFEGEVPFASQPADGIFTWGGDTDDPPTLSLADRADAPEGAKVLTGSYDISGYGGFTHDFAADQPAHDWSAHQGIRFWWEGHDNGKKIAFEIKDGGANGEASELWTTSFTDDFSGWKQIQIPFGDFTYRTDYQPVGGIDHILGLTQMWGYAVTLPVGLKGEFAMDDVELYGKADQALHASVATDASVYPVAEGGTARVKVALATTGGKPVDDPVTVTYATGGGTATAGQDYTPVSGTLTFPAGTPSGTARTIDVPTRKDRAAESAETIPLKLTVDGAKAPTETPQVVIDAHGLPYLNAKLPVKKRVADLLSRMSLAEKAGQMTQAERAGLTTPGDIASYDLGSLLSGGGSTPTPNTAEGWARMIDGFQLQARATRFQIPLIYGVDAVHGHNNLYGATVMPHNIGIGATRDPQLAERNGAVTAAEVRATGVPWDFAPCLCVSRDERWGRSYESFGEDPALVESMETMIQGLQGRADGSDLSRADKVLATAKHFVGDGGTAYGSSTTGTYTIDQGVTTVTRQQLEDIHLAPYQSAVRRGIGTVMPSYSSLDITGDGKGAIKMHARGDMINGELKGKLGFDGFVISDWNAIDQLPGDYANQVRTAVNAGVDMMMVPYTYKDFSSTLSDEVKAGRVTEARIDGAVSRILTQKFELGLFEHPYADTSGAAAIGSPAHRAVARQAAAESQVLLKNDGGLLPLKKSEKVYVAGSDADDIGNQTGGWTLTWQGASGDTVPGTTVLQGMRQAGGDVTYSKDASAPTAGYDVGVVVVGETPYAEGVGDVGNGHSLSLSAADQAAVDKVCGAMKCVVLTVSGRPQLIGDRLGEIDSLVASWLPGTEGEGVADVLYGARPFTGQLPVTWPRSESQLPINVGDASYDPQFPYGWGLTTRTTVPRGGAGTLASLAARAATAERRGDRTTGRDLVDQARLLVQQKVGQRMTAAVAKPFADADHLLLTGHYGQALAKLAQAYRAA
;
A
#
# COMPACT_ATOMS: atom_id res chain seq x y z
N MET A 1 66.69 -50.78 -42.69
CA MET A 1 67.77 -51.66 -42.18
C MET A 1 69.11 -51.04 -42.59
N PRO A 2 70.24 -51.21 -41.86
CA PRO A 2 70.42 -51.82 -40.53
C PRO A 2 71.17 -50.92 -39.50
N ARG A 3 71.23 -51.39 -38.24
CA ARG A 3 72.18 -51.00 -37.14
C ARG A 3 73.55 -51.71 -37.36
N PRO A 4 74.66 -51.53 -36.57
CA PRO A 4 74.82 -51.12 -35.15
C PRO A 4 75.99 -50.08 -34.93
N ARG A 5 76.74 -49.90 -33.82
CA ARG A 5 76.88 -50.46 -32.43
C ARG A 5 77.52 -49.34 -31.56
N THR A 6 76.94 -48.86 -30.45
CA THR A 6 76.95 -49.36 -29.04
C THR A 6 78.30 -49.30 -28.29
N ALA A 7 78.40 -48.40 -27.29
CA ALA A 7 78.90 -48.63 -25.90
C ALA A 7 79.17 -47.29 -25.16
N LEU A 8 79.11 -47.15 -23.83
CA LEU A 8 78.18 -47.65 -22.79
C LEU A 8 78.42 -46.88 -21.46
N LEU A 9 77.55 -47.09 -20.45
CA LEU A 9 77.59 -46.65 -19.02
C LEU A 9 76.95 -45.27 -18.70
N VAL A 10 76.05 -45.00 -17.71
CA VAL A 10 75.17 -45.70 -16.69
C VAL A 10 75.10 -44.76 -15.44
N PRO A 11 73.99 -44.62 -14.66
CA PRO A 11 72.92 -43.66 -14.98
C PRO A 11 72.39 -42.78 -13.80
N GLY A 12 71.49 -41.85 -14.13
CA GLY A 12 70.30 -41.40 -13.36
C GLY A 12 70.31 -41.14 -11.85
N ALA A 13 70.01 -39.89 -11.47
CA ALA A 13 68.99 -39.53 -10.46
C ALA A 13 68.62 -38.04 -10.56
N LEU A 14 67.33 -37.69 -10.45
CA LEU A 14 66.91 -36.34 -10.07
C LEU A 14 67.24 -36.16 -8.58
N LEU A 15 67.89 -35.05 -8.22
CA LEU A 15 67.91 -34.57 -6.82
C LEU A 15 67.32 -33.16 -6.76
N ALA A 16 66.14 -33.06 -6.16
CA ALA A 16 65.68 -31.83 -5.54
C ALA A 16 66.21 -31.78 -4.10
N ALA A 17 66.82 -30.66 -3.72
CA ALA A 17 67.21 -30.33 -2.35
C ALA A 17 67.12 -28.80 -2.21
N LEU A 18 66.06 -28.29 -1.57
CA LEU A 18 66.03 -27.99 -0.13
C LEU A 18 66.80 -26.71 0.24
N LEU A 19 66.09 -25.58 0.12
CA LEU A 19 66.12 -24.51 1.11
C LEU A 19 64.66 -24.24 1.53
N PRO A 20 64.43 -23.75 2.76
CA PRO A 20 63.21 -24.08 3.48
C PRO A 20 61.97 -23.39 2.94
N LEU A 21 60.83 -24.08 3.08
CA LEU A 21 59.53 -23.43 3.21
C LEU A 21 59.65 -22.40 4.35
N SER A 22 59.68 -21.13 3.99
CA SER A 22 59.28 -20.09 4.92
C SER A 22 57.85 -20.42 5.33
N ALA A 23 57.65 -20.75 6.61
CA ALA A 23 56.32 -20.70 7.19
C ALA A 23 55.67 -19.38 6.78
N ALA A 24 54.45 -19.43 6.27
CA ALA A 24 53.67 -18.22 6.05
C ALA A 24 53.67 -17.47 7.38
N ALA A 25 54.12 -16.21 7.35
CA ALA A 25 54.02 -15.34 8.50
C ALA A 25 52.54 -15.17 8.81
N HIS A 26 52.04 -15.96 9.76
CA HIS A 26 50.76 -15.67 10.41
C HIS A 26 50.88 -14.29 11.02
N ALA A 27 49.78 -13.53 10.96
CA ALA A 27 49.77 -12.13 11.35
C ALA A 27 50.31 -11.95 12.76
N ALA A 28 51.22 -10.99 12.93
CA ALA A 28 51.77 -10.65 14.24
C ALA A 28 50.79 -9.81 15.11
N ASP A 29 49.61 -9.52 14.59
CA ASP A 29 48.63 -8.57 15.14
C ASP A 29 47.21 -9.18 15.36
N ASP A 30 46.99 -10.47 15.06
CA ASP A 30 45.69 -11.09 15.33
C ASP A 30 45.50 -11.35 16.84
N PRO A 31 44.33 -11.03 17.42
CA PRO A 31 44.01 -11.37 18.80
C PRO A 31 43.91 -12.89 18.99
N PRO A 32 44.18 -13.41 20.21
CA PRO A 32 43.90 -14.81 20.51
C PRO A 32 42.40 -15.10 20.32
N PRO A 33 42.04 -16.31 19.87
CA PRO A 33 40.64 -16.73 19.77
C PRO A 33 39.89 -16.60 21.09
N VAL A 34 38.59 -16.33 21.01
CA VAL A 34 37.69 -16.18 22.16
C VAL A 34 36.64 -17.28 22.11
N PRO A 35 36.58 -18.20 23.10
CA PRO A 35 35.61 -19.29 23.10
C PRO A 35 34.18 -18.76 23.29
N VAL A 36 33.25 -19.33 22.53
CA VAL A 36 31.81 -19.14 22.61
C VAL A 36 31.17 -20.36 23.28
N ASP A 37 31.50 -21.57 22.80
CA ASP A 37 31.13 -22.84 23.43
C ASP A 37 32.25 -23.87 23.23
N ARG A 38 32.52 -24.67 24.26
CA ARG A 38 33.56 -25.69 24.30
C ARG A 38 33.03 -27.11 24.43
N PHE A 39 31.73 -27.25 24.71
CA PHE A 39 31.08 -28.55 24.86
C PHE A 39 31.66 -29.49 25.95
N GLU A 40 32.44 -28.98 26.90
CA GLU A 40 32.96 -29.75 28.05
C GLU A 40 31.93 -29.92 29.17
N GLY A 41 30.88 -29.09 29.15
CA GLY A 41 29.75 -29.10 30.08
C GLY A 41 29.50 -27.77 30.78
N GLU A 42 30.08 -26.68 30.28
CA GLU A 42 29.85 -25.31 30.78
C GLU A 42 28.45 -24.81 30.42
N VAL A 43 28.01 -25.04 29.17
CA VAL A 43 26.69 -24.65 28.66
C VAL A 43 25.69 -25.81 28.88
N PRO A 44 24.53 -25.60 29.53
CA PRO A 44 23.55 -26.65 29.76
C PRO A 44 22.65 -26.89 28.54
N PHE A 45 22.04 -28.08 28.46
CA PHE A 45 20.89 -28.30 27.57
C PHE A 45 19.65 -27.63 28.17
N ALA A 46 19.40 -26.38 27.78
CA ALA A 46 18.33 -25.51 28.27
C ALA A 46 17.89 -24.55 27.16
N SER A 47 16.73 -23.91 27.33
CA SER A 47 16.20 -22.90 26.43
C SER A 47 15.95 -21.57 27.14
N GLN A 48 15.70 -20.51 26.36
CA GLN A 48 15.41 -19.16 26.86
C GLN A 48 14.33 -19.17 27.97
N PRO A 49 14.48 -18.34 29.03
CA PRO A 49 15.40 -17.21 29.16
C PRO A 49 16.81 -17.57 29.65
N ALA A 50 17.12 -18.85 29.86
CA ALA A 50 18.45 -19.28 30.31
C ALA A 50 19.43 -19.42 29.13
N ASP A 51 20.72 -19.24 29.42
CA ASP A 51 21.82 -19.64 28.54
C ASP A 51 21.78 -21.17 28.34
N GLY A 52 21.82 -21.64 27.10
CA GLY A 52 21.74 -23.06 26.82
C GLY A 52 21.63 -23.48 25.36
N ILE A 53 21.87 -24.78 25.14
CA ILE A 53 21.72 -25.46 23.85
C ILE A 53 20.36 -26.17 23.81
N PHE A 54 19.57 -25.95 22.77
CA PHE A 54 18.31 -26.67 22.57
C PHE A 54 18.00 -26.94 21.09
N THR A 55 17.03 -27.82 20.85
CA THR A 55 16.68 -28.32 19.52
C THR A 55 15.30 -27.87 19.07
N TRP A 56 15.13 -27.81 17.74
CA TRP A 56 13.92 -27.33 17.09
C TRP A 56 13.70 -28.10 15.77
N GLY A 57 12.44 -28.16 15.32
CA GLY A 57 12.05 -28.89 14.12
C GLY A 57 10.62 -28.58 13.68
N GLY A 58 10.26 -28.98 12.45
CA GLY A 58 8.93 -28.76 11.87
C GLY A 58 7.85 -29.71 12.40
N ASP A 59 8.22 -30.90 12.86
CA ASP A 59 7.34 -31.89 13.49
C ASP A 59 7.99 -32.58 14.72
N THR A 60 7.53 -33.77 15.09
CA THR A 60 8.05 -34.50 16.27
C THR A 60 9.36 -35.24 16.04
N ASP A 61 9.73 -35.49 14.78
CA ASP A 61 10.85 -36.34 14.40
C ASP A 61 12.01 -35.47 13.83
N ASP A 62 11.70 -34.25 13.38
CA ASP A 62 12.66 -33.22 12.93
C ASP A 62 13.64 -32.68 14.01
N PRO A 63 13.33 -32.56 15.32
CA PRO A 63 14.32 -32.07 16.29
C PRO A 63 15.44 -33.10 16.53
N PRO A 64 16.73 -32.75 16.33
CA PRO A 64 17.82 -33.69 16.58
C PRO A 64 17.91 -34.11 18.06
N THR A 65 18.56 -35.24 18.29
CA THR A 65 19.03 -35.64 19.63
C THR A 65 20.39 -35.02 19.90
N LEU A 66 20.65 -34.51 21.10
CA LEU A 66 21.95 -33.95 21.48
C LEU A 66 22.51 -34.64 22.74
N SER A 67 23.84 -34.73 22.79
CA SER A 67 24.58 -35.14 23.99
C SER A 67 26.01 -34.59 23.95
N LEU A 68 26.61 -34.40 25.13
CA LEU A 68 28.05 -34.19 25.26
C LEU A 68 28.71 -35.56 25.49
N ALA A 69 29.63 -35.94 24.62
CA ALA A 69 30.23 -37.27 24.62
C ALA A 69 31.77 -37.22 24.69
N ASP A 70 32.35 -38.01 25.60
CA ASP A 70 33.82 -38.16 25.70
C ASP A 70 34.38 -38.74 24.39
N ARG A 71 35.37 -38.08 23.78
CA ARG A 71 36.06 -38.56 22.57
C ARG A 71 37.57 -38.48 22.69
N ALA A 72 38.23 -39.61 22.41
CA ALA A 72 39.69 -39.72 22.47
C ALA A 72 40.41 -39.03 21.29
N ASP A 73 39.66 -38.60 20.28
CA ASP A 73 40.09 -37.90 19.08
C ASP A 73 39.34 -36.56 18.90
N ALA A 74 38.80 -36.00 19.99
CA ALA A 74 38.32 -34.62 20.02
C ALA A 74 39.46 -33.66 19.62
N PRO A 75 39.21 -32.68 18.72
CA PRO A 75 40.22 -31.71 18.31
C PRO A 75 40.75 -30.85 19.45
N GLU A 76 39.88 -30.42 20.36
CA GLU A 76 40.23 -29.77 21.62
C GLU A 76 39.55 -30.49 22.79
N GLY A 77 39.95 -30.16 24.03
CA GLY A 77 39.31 -30.71 25.23
C GLY A 77 39.36 -32.24 25.38
N ALA A 78 38.21 -32.82 25.74
CA ALA A 78 37.96 -34.23 26.01
C ALA A 78 36.55 -34.69 25.57
N LYS A 79 35.62 -33.76 25.29
CA LYS A 79 34.25 -34.01 24.85
C LYS A 79 33.92 -33.20 23.62
N VAL A 80 32.86 -33.63 22.93
CA VAL A 80 32.27 -32.89 21.80
C VAL A 80 30.75 -32.86 21.93
N LEU A 81 30.11 -31.89 21.30
CA LEU A 81 28.67 -31.95 21.05
C LEU A 81 28.42 -32.94 19.92
N THR A 82 27.59 -33.95 20.17
CA THR A 82 27.21 -34.94 19.15
C THR A 82 25.72 -35.23 19.18
N GLY A 83 25.18 -35.57 18.03
CA GLY A 83 23.76 -35.81 17.86
C GLY A 83 23.40 -36.66 16.66
N SER A 84 22.14 -37.11 16.63
CA SER A 84 21.54 -37.78 15.47
C SER A 84 20.29 -37.06 14.99
N TYR A 85 20.05 -37.10 13.68
CA TYR A 85 18.98 -36.38 12.98
C TYR A 85 18.31 -37.23 11.88
N ASP A 86 17.05 -36.92 11.58
CA ASP A 86 16.25 -37.54 10.51
C ASP A 86 15.27 -36.51 9.92
N ILE A 87 15.81 -35.37 9.48
CA ILE A 87 15.02 -34.17 9.16
C ILE A 87 14.18 -34.39 7.89
N SER A 88 12.86 -34.27 8.03
CA SER A 88 11.87 -34.37 6.95
C SER A 88 11.53 -33.00 6.34
N GLY A 89 11.38 -31.96 7.17
CA GLY A 89 10.97 -30.61 6.77
C GLY A 89 12.04 -29.56 7.04
N TYR A 90 12.27 -29.25 8.31
CA TYR A 90 13.36 -28.38 8.77
C TYR A 90 13.67 -28.70 10.24
N GLY A 91 14.94 -28.65 10.64
CA GLY A 91 15.31 -28.94 12.03
C GLY A 91 16.80 -28.76 12.29
N GLY A 92 17.14 -28.64 13.56
CA GLY A 92 18.48 -28.23 13.98
C GLY A 92 18.59 -27.95 15.46
N PHE A 93 19.66 -27.27 15.84
CA PHE A 93 19.89 -26.82 17.21
C PHE A 93 20.39 -25.37 17.25
N THR A 94 20.26 -24.75 18.41
CA THR A 94 20.74 -23.39 18.70
C THR A 94 21.48 -23.39 20.03
N HIS A 95 22.51 -22.55 20.14
CA HIS A 95 23.02 -22.07 21.42
C HIS A 95 22.58 -20.62 21.57
N ASP A 96 21.80 -20.36 22.61
CA ASP A 96 21.25 -19.06 22.95
C ASP A 96 21.85 -18.56 24.27
N PHE A 97 22.31 -17.30 24.29
CA PHE A 97 22.72 -16.64 25.53
C PHE A 97 21.50 -16.20 26.36
N ALA A 98 21.67 -16.16 27.68
CA ALA A 98 20.61 -15.81 28.63
C ALA A 98 20.00 -14.42 28.36
N ALA A 99 18.68 -14.37 28.13
CA ALA A 99 17.92 -13.14 27.89
C ALA A 99 17.92 -12.13 29.06
N ASP A 100 18.37 -12.52 30.25
CA ASP A 100 18.50 -11.62 31.41
C ASP A 100 19.91 -11.03 31.61
N GLN A 101 20.86 -11.38 30.72
CA GLN A 101 22.21 -10.83 30.68
C GLN A 101 22.38 -9.81 29.53
N PRO A 102 23.42 -8.96 29.56
CA PRO A 102 23.77 -8.11 28.43
C PRO A 102 24.15 -8.94 27.20
N ALA A 103 23.74 -8.49 26.02
CA ALA A 103 24.19 -9.05 24.74
C ALA A 103 25.73 -9.01 24.60
N HIS A 104 26.29 -9.94 23.83
CA HIS A 104 27.73 -10.04 23.62
C HIS A 104 28.18 -9.13 22.47
N ASP A 105 29.42 -8.62 22.54
CA ASP A 105 30.05 -7.82 21.48
C ASP A 105 31.10 -8.67 20.77
N TRP A 106 30.83 -9.06 19.53
CA TRP A 106 31.74 -9.81 18.65
C TRP A 106 32.42 -8.90 17.61
N SER A 107 32.14 -7.59 17.61
CA SER A 107 32.58 -6.63 16.58
C SER A 107 34.10 -6.41 16.49
N ALA A 108 34.88 -6.96 17.44
CA ALA A 108 36.34 -6.96 17.44
C ALA A 108 36.98 -8.13 16.64
N HIS A 109 36.17 -9.10 16.18
CA HIS A 109 36.63 -10.35 15.57
C HIS A 109 36.32 -10.43 14.07
N GLN A 110 37.14 -11.18 13.32
CA GLN A 110 36.98 -11.39 11.87
C GLN A 110 35.77 -12.29 11.55
N GLY A 111 35.52 -13.27 12.40
CA GLY A 111 34.51 -14.30 12.17
C GLY A 111 34.41 -15.31 13.30
N ILE A 112 33.60 -16.33 13.06
CA ILE A 112 33.38 -17.48 13.94
C ILE A 112 33.98 -18.74 13.32
N ARG A 113 34.54 -19.62 14.14
CA ARG A 113 35.11 -20.90 13.73
C ARG A 113 34.70 -22.01 14.69
N PHE A 114 34.70 -23.23 14.20
CA PHE A 114 34.41 -24.44 14.98
C PHE A 114 34.99 -25.66 14.28
N TRP A 115 35.19 -26.74 15.02
CA TRP A 115 35.51 -28.03 14.45
C TRP A 115 34.23 -28.78 14.07
N TRP A 116 34.22 -29.40 12.90
CA TRP A 116 33.16 -30.27 12.43
C TRP A 116 33.74 -31.62 12.01
N GLU A 117 33.10 -32.73 12.41
CA GLU A 117 33.42 -34.05 11.89
C GLU A 117 32.68 -34.27 10.57
N GLY A 118 33.43 -34.27 9.47
CA GLY A 118 32.88 -34.49 8.14
C GLY A 118 32.58 -35.96 7.86
N HIS A 119 31.52 -36.20 7.09
CA HIS A 119 31.09 -37.51 6.62
C HIS A 119 31.12 -37.64 5.09
N ASP A 120 31.59 -36.63 4.35
CA ASP A 120 31.69 -36.59 2.87
C ASP A 120 30.35 -36.94 2.18
N ASN A 121 29.26 -36.40 2.72
CA ASN A 121 27.90 -36.63 2.24
C ASN A 121 27.45 -35.59 1.19
N GLY A 122 28.26 -34.54 0.94
CA GLY A 122 28.00 -33.49 -0.03
C GLY A 122 26.82 -32.58 0.30
N LYS A 123 26.26 -32.66 1.51
CA LYS A 123 25.17 -31.79 1.96
C LYS A 123 25.72 -30.43 2.38
N LYS A 124 24.91 -29.40 2.20
CA LYS A 124 25.12 -28.11 2.84
C LYS A 124 24.57 -28.16 4.26
N ILE A 125 25.34 -27.62 5.19
CA ILE A 125 24.95 -27.39 6.58
C ILE A 125 24.86 -25.87 6.72
N ALA A 126 23.69 -25.36 7.12
CA ALA A 126 23.51 -23.93 7.31
C ALA A 126 23.94 -23.56 8.74
N PHE A 127 24.66 -22.45 8.85
CA PHE A 127 25.14 -21.89 10.11
C PHE A 127 24.62 -20.46 10.22
N GLU A 128 24.04 -20.13 11.37
CA GLU A 128 23.33 -18.87 11.60
C GLU A 128 23.86 -18.17 12.85
N ILE A 129 23.84 -16.85 12.86
CA ILE A 129 24.16 -16.02 14.03
C ILE A 129 23.00 -15.07 14.33
N LYS A 130 22.83 -14.78 15.62
CA LYS A 130 21.72 -13.98 16.17
C LYS A 130 22.24 -12.61 16.62
N ASP A 131 21.91 -11.54 15.90
CA ASP A 131 22.36 -10.16 16.20
C ASP A 131 21.16 -9.21 16.38
N GLY A 132 21.34 -8.17 17.21
CA GLY A 132 20.26 -7.26 17.59
C GLY A 132 19.14 -7.95 18.37
N GLY A 133 18.00 -7.29 18.49
CA GLY A 133 16.87 -7.80 19.29
C GLY A 133 17.08 -7.68 20.80
N ALA A 134 16.09 -8.17 21.56
CA ALA A 134 16.10 -8.17 23.02
C ALA A 134 16.65 -9.46 23.65
N ASN A 135 16.80 -10.52 22.84
CA ASN A 135 17.33 -11.85 23.16
C ASN A 135 17.36 -12.69 21.87
N GLY A 136 17.91 -13.90 21.92
CA GLY A 136 18.08 -14.76 20.74
C GLY A 136 16.79 -15.24 20.06
N GLU A 137 15.62 -15.14 20.70
CA GLU A 137 14.30 -15.43 20.08
C GLU A 137 13.64 -14.17 19.51
N ALA A 138 14.31 -13.02 19.59
CA ALA A 138 13.89 -11.73 19.05
C ALA A 138 15.00 -11.03 18.22
N SER A 139 16.12 -11.70 17.96
CA SER A 139 17.24 -11.24 17.15
C SER A 139 16.97 -11.35 15.65
N GLU A 140 17.68 -10.54 14.86
CA GLU A 140 17.79 -10.78 13.43
C GLU A 140 18.67 -12.02 13.18
N LEU A 141 18.21 -12.90 12.30
CA LEU A 141 18.93 -14.07 11.85
C LEU A 141 19.78 -13.76 10.62
N TRP A 142 21.07 -14.05 10.73
CA TRP A 142 22.04 -13.94 9.65
C TRP A 142 22.56 -15.33 9.33
N THR A 143 22.52 -15.73 8.07
CA THR A 143 22.72 -17.14 7.65
C THR A 143 23.79 -17.27 6.57
N THR A 144 24.50 -18.40 6.61
CA THR A 144 25.44 -18.85 5.58
C THR A 144 25.54 -20.38 5.60
N SER A 145 26.40 -21.00 4.79
CA SER A 145 26.52 -22.47 4.74
C SER A 145 27.90 -22.95 4.34
N PHE A 146 28.35 -24.05 4.94
CA PHE A 146 29.47 -24.85 4.43
C PHE A 146 28.97 -26.17 3.85
N THR A 147 29.82 -26.88 3.10
CA THR A 147 29.51 -28.21 2.55
C THR A 147 30.33 -29.27 3.29
N ASP A 148 29.69 -30.38 3.64
CA ASP A 148 30.36 -31.57 4.18
C ASP A 148 30.92 -32.41 3.02
N ASP A 149 32.09 -31.98 2.52
CA ASP A 149 32.84 -32.55 1.39
C ASP A 149 34.19 -33.20 1.81
N PHE A 150 34.25 -33.68 3.06
CA PHE A 150 35.46 -34.18 3.69
C PHE A 150 35.13 -35.23 4.74
N SER A 151 36.12 -36.05 5.15
CA SER A 151 35.95 -37.06 6.19
C SER A 151 36.81 -36.76 7.42
N GLY A 152 36.23 -36.88 8.62
CA GLY A 152 36.89 -36.58 9.89
C GLY A 152 36.95 -35.09 10.22
N TRP A 153 37.65 -34.74 11.30
CA TRP A 153 37.68 -33.38 11.83
C TRP A 153 38.34 -32.35 10.90
N LYS A 154 37.63 -31.25 10.66
CA LYS A 154 38.10 -30.05 9.94
C LYS A 154 37.63 -28.82 10.70
N GLN A 155 38.50 -27.84 10.88
CA GLN A 155 38.09 -26.54 11.41
C GLN A 155 37.41 -25.76 10.28
N ILE A 156 36.12 -25.49 10.46
CA ILE A 156 35.34 -24.58 9.64
C ILE A 156 35.62 -23.16 10.15
N GLN A 157 35.97 -22.24 9.26
CA GLN A 157 36.18 -20.82 9.57
C GLN A 157 35.23 -20.01 8.69
N ILE A 158 34.38 -19.20 9.33
CA ILE A 158 33.33 -18.43 8.69
C ILE A 158 33.55 -16.94 9.03
N PRO A 159 34.10 -16.13 8.10
CA PRO A 159 34.16 -14.67 8.26
C PRO A 159 32.76 -14.09 8.48
N PHE A 160 32.61 -13.07 9.33
CA PHE A 160 31.31 -12.41 9.52
C PHE A 160 30.78 -11.75 8.22
N GLY A 161 31.68 -11.43 7.29
CA GLY A 161 31.33 -10.86 5.98
C GLY A 161 30.64 -11.84 5.02
N ASP A 162 30.70 -13.15 5.30
CA ASP A 162 30.07 -14.21 4.49
C ASP A 162 28.62 -14.51 4.93
N PHE A 163 28.14 -13.88 6.00
CA PHE A 163 26.75 -13.98 6.45
C PHE A 163 25.84 -13.03 5.67
N THR A 164 24.64 -13.51 5.34
CA THR A 164 23.61 -12.70 4.69
C THR A 164 22.34 -12.66 5.53
N TYR A 165 21.60 -11.55 5.49
CA TYR A 165 20.34 -11.41 6.21
C TYR A 165 19.37 -12.50 5.74
N ARG A 166 18.82 -13.28 6.67
CA ARG A 166 17.94 -14.40 6.32
C ARG A 166 16.59 -13.87 5.83
N THR A 167 16.23 -14.15 4.57
CA THR A 167 15.02 -13.58 3.94
C THR A 167 13.81 -14.50 3.95
N ASP A 168 13.98 -15.80 4.21
CA ASP A 168 12.89 -16.79 4.27
C ASP A 168 12.19 -16.82 5.65
N TYR A 169 12.92 -16.50 6.71
CA TYR A 169 12.40 -16.50 8.09
C TYR A 169 13.16 -15.51 8.98
N GLN A 170 12.43 -14.75 9.79
CA GLN A 170 12.93 -13.84 10.81
C GLN A 170 11.99 -13.86 12.03
N PRO A 171 12.51 -13.79 13.26
CA PRO A 171 11.70 -13.57 14.46
C PRO A 171 10.96 -12.23 14.44
N VAL A 172 9.88 -12.13 15.21
CA VAL A 172 9.09 -10.89 15.32
C VAL A 172 9.87 -9.86 16.14
N GLY A 173 10.56 -8.95 15.44
CA GLY A 173 11.33 -7.88 16.10
C GLY A 173 12.53 -7.34 15.34
N GLY A 174 12.78 -7.73 14.09
CA GLY A 174 13.87 -7.17 13.27
C GLY A 174 13.90 -5.65 13.29
N ILE A 175 15.10 -5.08 13.48
CA ILE A 175 15.31 -3.71 13.96
C ILE A 175 15.78 -2.79 12.83
N ASP A 176 16.79 -3.21 12.05
CA ASP A 176 17.44 -2.35 11.06
C ASP A 176 18.07 -3.05 9.85
N HIS A 177 18.11 -4.38 9.81
CA HIS A 177 18.79 -5.18 8.78
C HIS A 177 20.30 -4.90 8.67
N ILE A 178 20.96 -4.58 9.79
CA ILE A 178 22.40 -4.31 9.87
C ILE A 178 23.07 -5.36 10.76
N LEU A 179 24.04 -6.10 10.20
CA LEU A 179 24.93 -6.96 10.98
C LEU A 179 25.93 -6.06 11.74
N GLY A 180 25.54 -5.65 12.94
CA GLY A 180 26.31 -4.76 13.80
C GLY A 180 27.36 -5.49 14.65
N LEU A 181 27.14 -6.78 14.94
CA LEU A 181 27.97 -7.66 15.77
C LEU A 181 28.15 -7.19 17.24
N THR A 182 27.47 -6.10 17.65
CA THR A 182 27.58 -5.52 19.00
C THR A 182 26.47 -5.98 19.95
N GLN A 183 25.48 -6.73 19.45
CA GLN A 183 24.35 -7.24 20.23
C GLN A 183 24.08 -8.72 19.90
N MET A 184 25.11 -9.54 20.05
CA MET A 184 25.06 -10.97 19.74
C MET A 184 24.39 -11.77 20.85
N TRP A 185 23.52 -12.69 20.44
CA TRP A 185 22.70 -13.52 21.34
C TRP A 185 22.85 -15.03 21.15
N GLY A 186 23.67 -15.47 20.20
CA GLY A 186 23.91 -16.90 19.96
C GLY A 186 24.15 -17.27 18.51
N TYR A 187 24.13 -18.59 18.24
CA TYR A 187 24.27 -19.18 16.91
C TYR A 187 23.36 -20.41 16.77
N ALA A 188 23.01 -20.75 15.53
CA ALA A 188 22.22 -21.95 15.23
C ALA A 188 22.79 -22.76 14.05
N VAL A 189 22.49 -24.05 14.03
CA VAL A 189 22.90 -24.98 12.96
C VAL A 189 21.66 -25.70 12.43
N THR A 190 21.35 -25.49 11.15
CA THR A 190 20.29 -26.24 10.46
C THR A 190 20.88 -27.51 9.85
N LEU A 191 20.30 -28.66 10.19
CA LEU A 191 20.78 -29.96 9.72
C LEU A 191 20.15 -30.37 8.38
N PRO A 192 20.81 -31.21 7.57
CA PRO A 192 20.36 -31.52 6.22
C PRO A 192 19.03 -32.29 6.14
N VAL A 193 18.12 -31.82 5.29
CA VAL A 193 16.84 -32.50 5.00
C VAL A 193 17.00 -33.74 4.10
N GLY A 194 16.09 -34.69 4.29
CA GLY A 194 16.01 -35.91 3.48
C GLY A 194 17.22 -36.83 3.63
N LEU A 195 17.89 -36.79 4.79
CA LEU A 195 19.00 -37.65 5.16
C LEU A 195 18.93 -37.95 6.66
N LYS A 196 18.96 -39.23 7.02
CA LYS A 196 19.23 -39.66 8.39
C LYS A 196 20.74 -39.68 8.61
N GLY A 197 21.22 -39.07 9.69
CA GLY A 197 22.65 -38.97 9.97
C GLY A 197 22.99 -38.76 11.43
N GLU A 198 24.29 -38.74 11.70
CA GLU A 198 24.91 -38.32 12.95
C GLU A 198 25.81 -37.11 12.65
N PHE A 199 26.20 -36.37 13.69
CA PHE A 199 27.20 -35.31 13.59
C PHE A 199 28.02 -35.20 14.89
N ALA A 200 29.20 -34.60 14.78
CA ALA A 200 29.97 -34.14 15.92
C ALA A 200 30.56 -32.75 15.62
N MET A 201 30.52 -31.87 16.62
CA MET A 201 30.97 -30.48 16.55
C MET A 201 31.73 -30.14 17.84
N ASP A 202 32.82 -29.38 17.70
CA ASP A 202 33.73 -29.06 18.80
C ASP A 202 34.25 -27.60 18.74
N ASP A 203 34.60 -27.04 19.89
CA ASP A 203 35.21 -25.72 20.16
C ASP A 203 34.79 -24.58 19.20
N VAL A 204 33.66 -23.94 19.51
CA VAL A 204 33.17 -22.74 18.82
C VAL A 204 33.88 -21.51 19.36
N GLU A 205 34.58 -20.78 18.50
CA GLU A 205 35.38 -19.62 18.87
C GLU A 205 35.21 -18.44 17.90
N LEU A 206 35.38 -17.22 18.41
CA LEU A 206 35.62 -16.02 17.60
C LEU A 206 37.11 -15.93 17.26
N TYR A 207 37.45 -15.56 16.02
CA TYR A 207 38.85 -15.52 15.56
C TYR A 207 39.20 -14.26 14.76
N GLY A 208 40.50 -13.96 14.69
CA GLY A 208 41.08 -12.88 13.87
C GLY A 208 40.72 -11.47 14.33
N LYS A 209 41.41 -10.45 13.79
CA LYS A 209 41.04 -9.03 13.93
C LYS A 209 39.84 -8.73 13.02
N ALA A 210 38.86 -7.98 13.53
CA ALA A 210 37.73 -7.50 12.73
C ALA A 210 38.15 -6.85 11.40
N ASP A 211 37.46 -7.26 10.33
CA ASP A 211 37.53 -6.57 9.05
C ASP A 211 36.78 -5.25 9.14
N GLN A 212 37.45 -4.14 8.79
CA GLN A 212 36.84 -2.83 8.76
C GLN A 212 35.66 -2.75 7.78
N ALA A 213 35.62 -3.58 6.73
CA ALA A 213 34.50 -3.64 5.80
C ALA A 213 33.18 -4.13 6.43
N LEU A 214 33.20 -4.71 7.64
CA LEU A 214 32.00 -5.03 8.42
C LEU A 214 31.32 -3.78 8.98
N HIS A 215 32.11 -2.78 9.39
CA HIS A 215 31.61 -1.59 10.08
C HIS A 215 31.89 -0.28 9.33
N ALA A 216 32.46 -0.33 8.12
CA ALA A 216 32.69 0.79 7.23
C ALA A 216 32.21 0.47 5.81
N SER A 217 31.54 1.45 5.20
CA SER A 217 31.02 1.38 3.84
C SER A 217 31.29 2.67 3.09
N VAL A 218 31.38 2.56 1.77
CA VAL A 218 31.39 3.70 0.86
C VAL A 218 30.06 3.73 0.14
N ALA A 219 29.42 4.89 0.16
CA ALA A 219 28.15 5.16 -0.52
C ALA A 219 28.29 6.37 -1.45
N THR A 220 27.36 6.49 -2.40
CA THR A 220 27.19 7.68 -3.23
C THR A 220 25.84 8.32 -2.91
N ASP A 221 25.73 9.65 -3.05
CA ASP A 221 24.49 10.36 -2.70
C ASP A 221 23.33 10.17 -3.70
N ALA A 222 23.65 9.64 -4.88
CA ALA A 222 22.70 9.05 -5.82
C ALA A 222 23.34 7.85 -6.54
N SER A 223 22.53 7.04 -7.21
CA SER A 223 22.98 6.04 -8.20
C SER A 223 23.10 6.63 -9.61
N VAL A 224 22.31 7.66 -9.93
CA VAL A 224 22.26 8.33 -11.24
C VAL A 224 22.52 9.82 -11.08
N TYR A 225 23.36 10.37 -11.96
CA TYR A 225 23.80 11.77 -11.96
C TYR A 225 23.51 12.41 -13.33
N PRO A 226 22.29 12.92 -13.56
CA PRO A 226 21.95 13.68 -14.74
C PRO A 226 22.80 14.95 -14.84
N VAL A 227 23.32 15.24 -16.04
CA VAL A 227 24.10 16.44 -16.31
C VAL A 227 23.78 16.97 -17.70
N ALA A 228 23.55 18.28 -17.78
CA ALA A 228 23.39 18.95 -19.06
C ALA A 228 24.66 18.82 -19.92
N GLU A 229 24.47 18.64 -21.22
CA GLU A 229 25.52 18.56 -22.22
C GLU A 229 26.50 19.77 -22.14
N GLY A 230 27.80 19.47 -22.01
CA GLY A 230 28.89 20.44 -21.75
C GLY A 230 29.07 20.86 -20.29
N GLY A 231 28.36 20.22 -19.35
CA GLY A 231 28.50 20.42 -17.91
C GLY A 231 29.60 19.55 -17.27
N THR A 232 29.51 19.42 -15.94
CA THR A 232 30.36 18.51 -15.16
C THR A 232 29.49 17.83 -14.10
N ALA A 233 29.34 16.52 -14.19
CA ALA A 233 28.68 15.76 -13.14
C ALA A 233 29.60 15.65 -11.92
N ARG A 234 29.00 15.73 -10.72
CA ARG A 234 29.73 15.68 -9.45
C ARG A 234 29.26 14.47 -8.65
N VAL A 235 29.96 13.35 -8.78
CA VAL A 235 29.65 12.15 -8.01
C VAL A 235 30.24 12.31 -6.62
N LYS A 236 29.41 12.46 -5.60
CA LYS A 236 29.84 12.55 -4.20
C LYS A 236 29.98 11.14 -3.64
N VAL A 237 31.18 10.82 -3.19
CA VAL A 237 31.54 9.55 -2.57
C VAL A 237 31.72 9.81 -1.07
N ALA A 238 30.89 9.19 -0.24
CA ALA A 238 30.89 9.35 1.22
C ALA A 238 31.30 8.06 1.92
N LEU A 239 32.07 8.21 2.99
CA LEU A 239 32.36 7.15 3.95
C LEU A 239 31.25 7.14 5.01
N ALA A 240 30.71 5.96 5.32
CA ALA A 240 29.74 5.76 6.40
C ALA A 240 30.18 4.58 7.28
N THR A 241 30.12 4.74 8.60
CA THR A 241 30.52 3.72 9.57
C THR A 241 29.45 3.46 10.62
N THR A 242 29.38 2.20 11.08
CA THR A 242 28.47 1.74 12.13
C THR A 242 28.78 2.44 13.45
N GLY A 243 27.74 2.91 14.15
CA GLY A 243 27.89 3.70 15.38
C GLY A 243 28.57 5.06 15.21
N GLY A 244 28.87 5.51 13.98
CA GLY A 244 29.48 6.81 13.69
C GLY A 244 30.96 6.95 14.08
N LYS A 245 31.62 5.87 14.51
CA LYS A 245 33.06 5.88 14.88
C LYS A 245 33.94 6.22 13.66
N PRO A 246 35.07 6.91 13.81
CA PRO A 246 36.04 7.02 12.72
C PRO A 246 36.56 5.65 12.26
N VAL A 247 37.01 5.54 11.02
CA VAL A 247 37.70 4.33 10.53
C VAL A 247 39.07 4.16 11.20
N ASP A 248 39.43 2.93 11.57
CA ASP A 248 40.70 2.60 12.21
C ASP A 248 41.85 2.45 11.21
N ASP A 249 41.54 1.96 10.00
CA ASP A 249 42.46 1.74 8.88
C ASP A 249 42.05 2.58 7.63
N PRO A 250 42.96 2.93 6.71
CA PRO A 250 42.62 3.78 5.57
C PRO A 250 41.67 3.14 4.55
N VAL A 251 40.56 3.81 4.23
CA VAL A 251 39.65 3.40 3.15
C VAL A 251 40.08 4.03 1.83
N THR A 252 40.23 3.22 0.78
CA THR A 252 40.68 3.68 -0.54
C THR A 252 39.66 3.36 -1.62
N VAL A 253 39.22 4.38 -2.37
CA VAL A 253 38.27 4.25 -3.49
C VAL A 253 39.00 4.58 -4.78
N THR A 254 39.36 3.55 -5.54
CA THR A 254 39.85 3.71 -6.92
C THR A 254 38.65 3.87 -7.85
N TYR A 255 38.69 4.85 -8.74
CA TYR A 255 37.61 5.15 -9.67
C TYR A 255 38.09 5.24 -11.12
N ALA A 256 37.24 4.85 -12.06
CA ALA A 256 37.42 5.09 -13.48
C ALA A 256 36.09 5.13 -14.24
N THR A 257 35.95 6.03 -15.20
CA THR A 257 34.84 5.99 -16.17
C THR A 257 34.94 4.74 -17.05
N GLY A 258 33.89 3.94 -17.10
CA GLY A 258 33.74 2.74 -17.91
C GLY A 258 33.04 2.99 -19.26
N GLY A 259 32.78 1.91 -19.99
CA GLY A 259 32.02 1.96 -21.25
C GLY A 259 30.51 1.92 -21.00
N GLY A 260 29.84 3.04 -21.25
CA GLY A 260 28.38 3.13 -21.35
C GLY A 260 27.95 3.36 -22.80
N THR A 261 26.87 4.12 -23.01
CA THR A 261 26.48 4.54 -24.37
C THR A 261 27.25 5.76 -24.87
N ALA A 262 27.77 6.61 -23.97
CA ALA A 262 28.58 7.77 -24.34
C ALA A 262 30.00 7.38 -24.82
N THR A 263 30.51 8.10 -25.83
CA THR A 263 31.84 7.87 -26.43
C THR A 263 32.93 8.68 -25.74
N ALA A 264 33.88 7.96 -25.13
CA ALA A 264 35.07 8.51 -24.50
C ALA A 264 35.85 9.45 -25.44
N GLY A 265 36.02 10.71 -25.02
CA GLY A 265 36.74 11.74 -25.75
C GLY A 265 35.92 12.49 -26.82
N GLN A 266 34.69 12.06 -27.11
CA GLN A 266 33.73 12.82 -27.92
C GLN A 266 32.73 13.52 -27.00
N ASP A 267 32.05 12.75 -26.14
CA ASP A 267 30.89 13.22 -25.36
C ASP A 267 31.26 13.52 -23.90
N TYR A 268 32.38 12.96 -23.44
CA TYR A 268 32.97 13.28 -22.14
C TYR A 268 34.50 13.17 -22.16
N THR A 269 35.14 13.70 -21.13
CA THR A 269 36.58 13.49 -20.89
C THR A 269 36.76 12.35 -19.88
N PRO A 270 37.39 11.22 -20.24
CA PRO A 270 37.60 10.12 -19.31
C PRO A 270 38.37 10.54 -18.07
N VAL A 271 37.91 10.09 -16.90
CA VAL A 271 38.56 10.34 -15.62
C VAL A 271 38.85 9.03 -14.89
N SER A 272 40.00 8.99 -14.23
CA SER A 272 40.39 7.92 -13.33
C SER A 272 41.31 8.45 -12.24
N GLY A 273 41.30 7.80 -11.08
CA GLY A 273 42.10 8.21 -9.94
C GLY A 273 41.75 7.45 -8.67
N THR A 274 42.19 7.99 -7.54
CA THR A 274 42.01 7.38 -6.23
C THR A 274 41.60 8.44 -5.22
N LEU A 275 40.58 8.14 -4.42
CA LEU A 275 40.21 8.87 -3.21
C LEU A 275 40.66 8.06 -2.00
N THR A 276 41.21 8.71 -0.98
CA THR A 276 41.58 8.04 0.28
C THR A 276 40.94 8.74 1.46
N PHE A 277 40.30 7.99 2.34
CA PHE A 277 39.86 8.41 3.66
C PHE A 277 40.87 7.80 4.65
N PRO A 278 41.84 8.57 5.19
CA PRO A 278 42.84 8.04 6.11
C PRO A 278 42.22 7.46 7.38
N ALA A 279 42.97 6.62 8.09
CA ALA A 279 42.68 6.26 9.48
C ALA A 279 42.34 7.51 10.32
N GLY A 280 41.34 7.40 11.18
CA GLY A 280 40.74 8.51 11.94
C GLY A 280 39.74 9.37 11.15
N THR A 281 39.34 9.02 9.92
CA THR A 281 38.31 9.77 9.18
C THR A 281 36.90 9.53 9.77
N PRO A 282 36.15 10.57 10.16
CA PRO A 282 34.79 10.41 10.69
C PRO A 282 33.76 9.92 9.67
N SER A 283 32.73 9.22 10.16
CA SER A 283 31.51 8.90 9.41
C SER A 283 30.88 10.15 8.76
N GLY A 284 30.30 10.00 7.58
CA GLY A 284 29.71 11.08 6.78
C GLY A 284 30.73 11.94 6.02
N THR A 285 32.04 11.72 6.17
CA THR A 285 33.06 12.44 5.40
C THR A 285 32.92 12.11 3.92
N ALA A 286 32.81 13.14 3.08
CA ALA A 286 32.59 13.00 1.65
C ALA A 286 33.69 13.67 0.80
N ARG A 287 33.92 13.10 -0.38
CA ARG A 287 34.80 13.60 -1.44
C ARG A 287 34.02 13.58 -2.76
N THR A 288 34.49 14.30 -3.77
CA THR A 288 33.79 14.42 -5.07
C THR A 288 34.67 13.94 -6.21
N ILE A 289 34.07 13.24 -7.17
CA ILE A 289 34.65 12.92 -8.47
C ILE A 289 33.92 13.78 -9.51
N ASP A 290 34.67 14.67 -10.15
CA ASP A 290 34.15 15.50 -11.24
C ASP A 290 34.30 14.73 -12.58
N VAL A 291 33.20 14.57 -13.32
CA VAL A 291 33.17 13.96 -14.66
C VAL A 291 32.75 15.02 -15.68
N PRO A 292 33.69 15.67 -16.40
CA PRO A 292 33.38 16.72 -17.37
C PRO A 292 32.81 16.14 -18.66
N THR A 293 31.61 16.58 -19.03
CA THR A 293 30.99 16.26 -20.31
C THR A 293 31.37 17.31 -21.37
N ARG A 294 31.19 16.96 -22.63
CA ARG A 294 31.48 17.80 -23.79
C ARG A 294 30.17 18.25 -24.40
N LYS A 295 30.26 19.18 -25.35
CA LYS A 295 29.12 19.78 -26.03
C LYS A 295 29.38 19.91 -27.52
N ASP A 296 28.41 19.53 -28.33
CA ASP A 296 28.35 19.83 -29.74
C ASP A 296 27.08 20.64 -30.15
N ARG A 297 26.40 20.25 -31.23
CA ARG A 297 25.25 20.92 -31.85
C ARG A 297 24.22 19.94 -32.43
N ALA A 298 24.37 18.64 -32.20
CA ALA A 298 23.39 17.65 -32.58
C ALA A 298 22.13 17.76 -31.70
N ALA A 299 21.17 16.87 -31.93
CA ALA A 299 19.98 16.73 -31.10
C ALA A 299 19.84 15.24 -30.80
N GLU A 300 20.06 14.87 -29.55
CA GLU A 300 20.45 13.52 -29.18
C GLU A 300 19.65 12.99 -27.98
N SER A 301 19.60 11.66 -27.90
CA SER A 301 19.10 10.94 -26.73
C SER A 301 20.09 11.03 -25.57
N ALA A 302 19.65 10.64 -24.37
CA ALA A 302 20.52 10.61 -23.21
C ALA A 302 21.58 9.51 -23.34
N GLU A 303 22.77 9.77 -22.79
CA GLU A 303 23.91 8.87 -22.86
C GLU A 303 24.52 8.58 -21.49
N THR A 304 24.89 7.33 -21.23
CA THR A 304 25.39 6.87 -19.93
C THR A 304 26.90 6.75 -19.89
N ILE A 305 27.48 7.08 -18.73
CA ILE A 305 28.89 6.94 -18.37
C ILE A 305 28.95 6.25 -17.00
N PRO A 306 29.10 4.91 -16.96
CA PRO A 306 29.33 4.19 -15.71
C PRO A 306 30.61 4.69 -15.04
N LEU A 307 30.56 4.98 -13.74
CA LEU A 307 31.73 5.29 -12.93
C LEU A 307 32.05 4.07 -12.06
N LYS A 308 32.95 3.21 -12.55
CA LYS A 308 33.39 2.04 -11.79
C LYS A 308 34.13 2.51 -10.54
N LEU A 309 33.63 2.11 -9.37
CA LEU A 309 34.29 2.26 -8.09
C LEU A 309 34.87 0.91 -7.65
N THR A 310 36.03 0.91 -7.03
CA THR A 310 36.66 -0.25 -6.42
C THR A 310 37.17 0.20 -5.06
N VAL A 311 36.60 -0.37 -4.00
CA VAL A 311 36.79 0.06 -2.62
C VAL A 311 37.65 -0.97 -1.91
N ASP A 312 38.60 -0.47 -1.13
CA ASP A 312 39.51 -1.22 -0.27
C ASP A 312 39.41 -0.67 1.15
N GLY A 313 39.41 -1.55 2.15
CA GLY A 313 39.18 -1.22 3.56
C GLY A 313 37.74 -0.85 3.96
N ALA A 314 36.76 -0.97 3.07
CA ALA A 314 35.34 -0.75 3.35
C ALA A 314 34.43 -1.48 2.35
N LYS A 315 33.16 -1.73 2.71
CA LYS A 315 32.13 -2.25 1.80
C LYS A 315 31.87 -1.26 0.64
N ALA A 316 31.84 -1.77 -0.59
CA ALA A 316 31.58 -0.96 -1.78
C ALA A 316 30.07 -0.59 -1.93
N PRO A 317 29.73 0.46 -2.71
CA PRO A 317 28.35 0.75 -3.07
C PRO A 317 27.67 -0.43 -3.80
N THR A 318 26.40 -0.66 -3.50
CA THR A 318 25.60 -1.76 -4.08
C THR A 318 25.39 -1.64 -5.59
N GLU A 319 25.25 -0.42 -6.10
CA GLU A 319 25.11 -0.11 -7.54
C GLU A 319 26.34 0.64 -8.06
N THR A 320 26.70 0.45 -9.33
CA THR A 320 27.73 1.26 -9.99
C THR A 320 27.13 2.60 -10.43
N PRO A 321 27.62 3.75 -9.91
CA PRO A 321 27.07 5.06 -10.24
C PRO A 321 27.09 5.35 -11.75
N GLN A 322 26.03 5.94 -12.27
CA GLN A 322 25.89 6.34 -13.67
C GLN A 322 25.87 7.86 -13.78
N VAL A 323 26.84 8.45 -14.48
CA VAL A 323 26.69 9.82 -14.99
C VAL A 323 25.88 9.75 -16.28
N VAL A 324 24.92 10.65 -16.47
CA VAL A 324 24.05 10.67 -17.64
C VAL A 324 24.07 12.03 -18.31
N ILE A 325 24.53 12.08 -19.56
CA ILE A 325 24.39 13.26 -20.42
C ILE A 325 22.90 13.35 -20.79
N ASP A 326 22.25 14.45 -20.45
CA ASP A 326 20.82 14.63 -20.69
C ASP A 326 20.47 14.71 -22.19
N ALA A 327 19.33 14.10 -22.54
CA ALA A 327 18.75 14.21 -23.87
C ALA A 327 18.42 15.67 -24.18
N HIS A 328 18.67 16.13 -25.41
CA HIS A 328 18.54 17.54 -25.75
C HIS A 328 18.21 17.79 -27.22
N GLY A 329 17.62 18.95 -27.52
CA GLY A 329 17.29 19.38 -28.89
C GLY A 329 16.14 18.62 -29.58
N LEU A 330 15.69 17.49 -29.04
CA LEU A 330 14.63 16.66 -29.61
C LEU A 330 13.23 17.31 -29.47
N PRO A 331 12.32 17.18 -30.46
CA PRO A 331 11.02 17.85 -30.43
C PRO A 331 10.14 17.48 -29.22
N TYR A 332 10.17 16.24 -28.73
CA TYR A 332 9.39 15.87 -27.54
C TYR A 332 9.83 16.60 -26.25
N LEU A 333 11.06 17.12 -26.18
CA LEU A 333 11.56 17.92 -25.05
C LEU A 333 11.17 19.41 -25.16
N ASN A 334 10.59 19.84 -26.29
CA ASN A 334 10.20 21.22 -26.47
C ASN A 334 8.78 21.48 -25.94
N ALA A 335 8.70 21.94 -24.68
CA ALA A 335 7.46 22.32 -23.99
C ALA A 335 6.59 23.37 -24.73
N LYS A 336 7.12 24.07 -25.75
CA LYS A 336 6.35 25.01 -26.59
C LYS A 336 5.59 24.33 -27.72
N LEU A 337 5.79 23.03 -27.95
CA LEU A 337 5.02 22.26 -28.92
C LEU A 337 3.77 21.66 -28.26
N PRO A 338 2.63 21.59 -28.97
CA PRO A 338 1.44 20.90 -28.47
C PRO A 338 1.74 19.46 -28.08
N VAL A 339 1.15 18.98 -26.96
CA VAL A 339 1.33 17.61 -26.42
C VAL A 339 1.26 16.54 -27.51
N LYS A 340 0.23 16.57 -28.36
CA LYS A 340 0.06 15.64 -29.49
C LYS A 340 1.27 15.55 -30.44
N LYS A 341 2.04 16.64 -30.64
CA LYS A 341 3.28 16.62 -31.43
C LYS A 341 4.45 16.02 -30.65
N ARG A 342 4.53 16.29 -29.34
CA ARG A 342 5.56 15.72 -28.45
C ARG A 342 5.40 14.20 -28.34
N VAL A 343 4.18 13.72 -28.14
CA VAL A 343 3.81 12.29 -28.13
C VAL A 343 4.18 11.62 -29.46
N ALA A 344 3.77 12.20 -30.59
CA ALA A 344 4.04 11.61 -31.91
C ALA A 344 5.55 11.55 -32.24
N ASP A 345 6.33 12.56 -31.86
CA ASP A 345 7.79 12.54 -32.00
C ASP A 345 8.42 11.44 -31.14
N LEU A 346 8.11 11.40 -29.83
CA LEU A 346 8.66 10.41 -28.90
C LEU A 346 8.31 8.97 -29.32
N LEU A 347 7.02 8.69 -29.56
CA LEU A 347 6.53 7.36 -29.93
C LEU A 347 7.19 6.80 -31.20
N SER A 348 7.52 7.68 -32.17
CA SER A 348 8.20 7.30 -33.41
C SER A 348 9.65 6.86 -33.23
N ARG A 349 10.26 7.17 -32.07
CA ARG A 349 11.66 6.88 -31.73
C ARG A 349 11.81 5.67 -30.78
N MET A 350 10.73 5.28 -30.12
CA MET A 350 10.69 4.18 -29.16
C MET A 350 10.69 2.82 -29.85
N SER A 351 11.54 1.94 -29.35
CA SER A 351 11.53 0.50 -29.60
C SER A 351 10.31 -0.18 -28.97
N LEU A 352 10.08 -1.45 -29.32
CA LEU A 352 9.04 -2.27 -28.70
C LEU A 352 9.29 -2.48 -27.20
N ALA A 353 10.54 -2.57 -26.75
CA ALA A 353 10.88 -2.72 -25.33
C ALA A 353 10.53 -1.46 -24.53
N GLU A 354 10.97 -0.28 -25.00
CA GLU A 354 10.61 1.01 -24.38
C GLU A 354 9.08 1.21 -24.35
N LYS A 355 8.36 0.76 -25.39
CA LYS A 355 6.89 0.81 -25.44
C LYS A 355 6.23 -0.17 -24.46
N ALA A 356 6.74 -1.40 -24.35
CA ALA A 356 6.25 -2.38 -23.40
C ALA A 356 6.47 -1.91 -21.96
N GLY A 357 7.67 -1.40 -21.64
CA GLY A 357 7.99 -0.77 -20.36
C GLY A 357 7.02 0.35 -19.98
N GLN A 358 6.65 1.23 -20.93
CA GLN A 358 5.64 2.25 -20.67
C GLN A 358 4.24 1.71 -20.34
N MET A 359 3.90 0.48 -20.76
CA MET A 359 2.65 -0.21 -20.40
C MET A 359 2.76 -0.99 -19.09
N THR A 360 3.93 -0.99 -18.43
CA THR A 360 4.20 -1.74 -17.20
C THR A 360 4.17 -0.83 -15.98
N GLN A 361 3.39 -1.22 -14.97
CA GLN A 361 3.43 -0.66 -13.62
C GLN A 361 3.88 -1.75 -12.63
N ALA A 362 5.00 -1.52 -11.95
CA ALA A 362 5.50 -2.37 -10.86
C ALA A 362 5.20 -1.73 -9.50
N GLU A 363 5.24 -2.50 -8.42
CA GLU A 363 5.09 -1.95 -7.07
C GLU A 363 6.48 -1.70 -6.47
N ARG A 364 6.63 -0.63 -5.67
CA ARG A 364 7.94 -0.15 -5.21
C ARG A 364 8.77 -1.18 -4.41
N ALA A 365 8.13 -2.09 -3.66
CA ALA A 365 8.77 -3.18 -2.92
C ALA A 365 8.87 -4.48 -3.74
N GLY A 366 8.21 -4.55 -4.91
CA GLY A 366 8.42 -5.60 -5.91
C GLY A 366 9.69 -5.44 -6.77
N LEU A 367 10.31 -4.26 -6.77
CA LEU A 367 11.58 -4.02 -7.47
C LEU A 367 12.71 -4.90 -6.87
N THR A 368 13.47 -5.61 -7.71
CA THR A 368 14.65 -6.36 -7.23
C THR A 368 15.79 -5.40 -6.92
N THR A 369 15.98 -4.39 -7.76
CA THR A 369 16.82 -3.22 -7.49
C THR A 369 16.16 -1.96 -8.05
N PRO A 370 16.47 -0.76 -7.54
CA PRO A 370 16.05 0.50 -8.16
C PRO A 370 16.48 0.61 -9.65
N GLY A 371 17.63 0.04 -10.02
CA GLY A 371 18.09 -0.04 -11.41
C GLY A 371 17.19 -0.84 -12.38
N ASP A 372 16.23 -1.63 -11.88
CA ASP A 372 15.23 -2.30 -12.73
C ASP A 372 14.34 -1.27 -13.49
N ILE A 373 14.12 -0.09 -12.92
CA ILE A 373 13.36 1.00 -13.57
C ILE A 373 13.95 1.36 -14.93
N ALA A 374 15.27 1.54 -14.99
CA ALA A 374 15.99 1.86 -16.22
C ALA A 374 16.14 0.62 -17.12
N SER A 375 16.36 -0.55 -16.52
CA SER A 375 16.63 -1.79 -17.25
C SER A 375 15.41 -2.33 -18.03
N TYR A 376 14.20 -1.96 -17.60
CA TYR A 376 12.93 -2.39 -18.20
C TYR A 376 12.07 -1.20 -18.72
N ASP A 377 12.66 0.00 -18.83
CA ASP A 377 12.01 1.24 -19.30
C ASP A 377 10.63 1.51 -18.64
N LEU A 378 10.52 1.23 -17.33
CA LEU A 378 9.24 1.16 -16.63
C LEU A 378 8.44 2.47 -16.77
N GLY A 379 7.15 2.32 -17.08
CA GLY A 379 6.21 3.43 -17.26
C GLY A 379 5.73 4.01 -15.95
N SER A 380 5.56 3.15 -14.94
CA SER A 380 4.96 3.55 -13.68
C SER A 380 5.47 2.70 -12.53
N LEU A 381 5.42 3.28 -11.33
CA LEU A 381 5.43 2.55 -10.08
C LEU A 381 4.15 2.87 -9.29
N LEU A 382 3.81 2.02 -8.33
CA LEU A 382 2.83 2.37 -7.30
C LEU A 382 3.32 2.03 -5.88
N SER A 383 2.61 2.61 -4.92
CA SER A 383 2.45 2.07 -3.57
C SER A 383 1.06 1.46 -3.44
N GLY A 384 0.98 0.16 -3.15
CA GLY A 384 -0.26 -0.46 -2.64
C GLY A 384 -0.53 -0.06 -1.18
N GLY A 385 -1.70 -0.42 -0.65
CA GLY A 385 -2.09 -0.08 0.73
C GLY A 385 -1.10 -0.61 1.78
N GLY A 386 -0.48 0.28 2.55
CA GLY A 386 0.59 -0.08 3.49
C GLY A 386 2.02 -0.04 2.93
N SER A 387 2.20 0.07 1.60
CA SER A 387 3.54 0.19 1.01
C SER A 387 4.07 1.61 1.10
N THR A 388 4.62 1.94 2.26
CA THR A 388 5.14 3.26 2.60
C THR A 388 6.68 3.26 2.66
N PRO A 389 7.35 4.40 2.45
CA PRO A 389 8.78 4.54 2.75
C PRO A 389 9.01 4.50 4.27
N THR A 390 10.18 4.02 4.69
CA THR A 390 10.62 4.12 6.08
C THR A 390 11.67 5.24 6.21
N PRO A 391 11.48 6.26 7.06
CA PRO A 391 10.28 6.56 7.86
C PRO A 391 9.14 7.17 7.02
N ASN A 392 7.90 6.80 7.33
CA ASN A 392 6.69 7.26 6.63
C ASN A 392 6.42 8.75 6.93
N THR A 393 7.01 9.61 6.11
CA THR A 393 7.00 11.07 6.26
C THR A 393 6.91 11.70 4.87
N ALA A 394 6.34 12.90 4.74
CA ALA A 394 6.21 13.59 3.45
C ALA A 394 7.56 13.72 2.71
N GLU A 395 8.64 13.98 3.46
CA GLU A 395 9.99 14.06 2.91
C GLU A 395 10.59 12.68 2.59
N GLY A 396 10.23 11.62 3.33
CA GLY A 396 10.57 10.23 2.99
C GLY A 396 9.95 9.79 1.66
N TRP A 397 8.66 10.13 1.44
CA TRP A 397 7.97 9.91 0.18
C TRP A 397 8.61 10.68 -0.98
N ALA A 398 8.85 11.99 -0.80
CA ALA A 398 9.47 12.82 -1.84
C ALA A 398 10.86 12.28 -2.24
N ARG A 399 11.74 11.99 -1.26
CA ARG A 399 13.07 11.41 -1.52
C ARG A 399 13.01 10.04 -2.21
N MET A 400 12.06 9.19 -1.83
CA MET A 400 11.87 7.89 -2.47
C MET A 400 11.47 8.04 -3.94
N ILE A 401 10.48 8.90 -4.23
CA ILE A 401 10.00 9.14 -5.59
C ILE A 401 11.09 9.81 -6.44
N ASP A 402 11.81 10.79 -5.92
CA ASP A 402 12.93 11.42 -6.61
C ASP A 402 14.05 10.42 -6.93
N GLY A 403 14.33 9.47 -6.03
CA GLY A 403 15.25 8.36 -6.27
C GLY A 403 14.81 7.46 -7.44
N PHE A 404 13.52 7.14 -7.52
CA PHE A 404 12.96 6.38 -8.65
C PHE A 404 12.97 7.19 -9.96
N GLN A 405 12.68 8.49 -9.90
CA GLN A 405 12.76 9.36 -11.08
C GLN A 405 14.20 9.51 -11.59
N LEU A 406 15.20 9.55 -10.69
CA LEU A 406 16.62 9.52 -11.07
C LEU A 406 16.98 8.25 -11.84
N GLN A 407 16.46 7.08 -11.47
CA GLN A 407 16.64 5.85 -12.26
C GLN A 407 16.00 5.98 -13.65
N ALA A 408 14.80 6.55 -13.76
CA ALA A 408 14.17 6.83 -15.07
C ALA A 408 14.99 7.80 -15.94
N ARG A 409 15.77 8.72 -15.33
CA ARG A 409 16.70 9.60 -16.05
C ARG A 409 17.91 8.88 -16.67
N ALA A 410 18.19 7.62 -16.32
CA ALA A 410 19.21 6.81 -17.01
C ALA A 410 18.70 6.17 -18.31
N THR A 411 17.39 6.22 -18.60
CA THR A 411 16.82 5.72 -19.86
C THR A 411 17.15 6.64 -21.03
N ARG A 412 17.23 6.07 -22.24
CA ARG A 412 17.62 6.76 -23.48
C ARG A 412 16.79 8.01 -23.80
N PHE A 413 15.49 7.99 -23.49
CA PHE A 413 14.60 9.14 -23.70
C PHE A 413 14.22 9.89 -22.43
N GLN A 414 14.70 9.44 -21.26
CA GLN A 414 14.42 10.04 -19.96
C GLN A 414 12.92 10.25 -19.72
N ILE A 415 12.11 9.25 -20.09
CA ILE A 415 10.65 9.31 -19.94
C ILE A 415 10.36 9.19 -18.43
N PRO A 416 9.75 10.22 -17.80
CA PRO A 416 9.52 10.21 -16.37
C PRO A 416 8.54 9.10 -15.97
N LEU A 417 8.72 8.54 -14.78
CA LEU A 417 7.71 7.67 -14.17
C LEU A 417 6.45 8.49 -13.86
N ILE A 418 5.28 7.85 -13.99
CA ILE A 418 4.09 8.29 -13.27
C ILE A 418 3.95 7.41 -12.02
N TYR A 419 3.92 7.99 -10.82
CA TYR A 419 3.79 7.23 -9.57
C TYR A 419 2.34 7.25 -9.10
N GLY A 420 1.76 6.07 -8.82
CA GLY A 420 0.37 5.92 -8.34
C GLY A 420 0.26 5.59 -6.86
N VAL A 421 -0.85 5.99 -6.23
CA VAL A 421 -1.24 5.59 -4.87
C VAL A 421 -2.76 5.55 -4.74
N ASP A 422 -3.28 4.72 -3.84
CA ASP A 422 -4.66 4.81 -3.36
C ASP A 422 -4.77 5.91 -2.28
N ALA A 423 -5.24 7.12 -2.63
CA ALA A 423 -5.54 8.20 -1.67
C ALA A 423 -7.06 8.39 -1.49
N VAL A 424 -7.78 7.27 -1.30
CA VAL A 424 -9.24 7.17 -1.50
C VAL A 424 -10.11 7.98 -0.51
N HIS A 425 -9.53 8.49 0.58
CA HIS A 425 -10.22 9.36 1.55
C HIS A 425 -9.23 10.35 2.21
N GLY A 426 -8.43 11.03 1.40
CA GLY A 426 -7.27 11.81 1.85
C GLY A 426 -5.97 11.06 1.58
N HIS A 427 -4.82 11.64 1.94
CA HIS A 427 -3.51 10.95 1.81
C HIS A 427 -3.31 9.90 2.93
N ASN A 428 -4.26 8.97 2.98
CA ASN A 428 -4.47 7.94 3.98
C ASN A 428 -3.30 6.97 4.21
N ASN A 429 -2.40 6.79 3.24
CA ASN A 429 -1.16 6.02 3.40
C ASN A 429 -0.04 6.81 4.12
N LEU A 430 -0.15 8.15 4.25
CA LEU A 430 0.84 9.00 4.90
C LEU A 430 0.50 9.24 6.38
N TYR A 431 1.44 8.92 7.27
CA TYR A 431 1.30 9.24 8.69
C TYR A 431 1.25 10.76 8.91
N GLY A 432 0.21 11.24 9.61
CA GLY A 432 -0.01 12.65 9.91
C GLY A 432 -0.89 13.42 8.91
N ALA A 433 -1.27 12.80 7.79
CA ALA A 433 -2.18 13.38 6.80
C ALA A 433 -3.59 13.66 7.36
N THR A 434 -4.39 14.41 6.58
CA THR A 434 -5.82 14.57 6.83
C THR A 434 -6.57 13.34 6.31
N VAL A 435 -7.28 12.62 7.19
CA VAL A 435 -8.13 11.47 6.80
C VAL A 435 -9.58 11.91 6.84
N MET A 436 -10.23 11.83 5.68
CA MET A 436 -11.61 12.25 5.45
C MET A 436 -12.58 11.10 5.79
N PRO A 437 -13.88 11.39 5.93
CA PRO A 437 -14.88 10.33 5.90
C PRO A 437 -14.78 9.52 4.60
N HIS A 438 -14.98 8.20 4.71
CA HIS A 438 -15.11 7.35 3.52
C HIS A 438 -16.31 7.77 2.65
N ASN A 439 -16.30 7.37 1.38
CA ASN A 439 -17.23 7.87 0.36
C ASN A 439 -18.71 7.69 0.72
N ILE A 440 -19.10 6.63 1.44
CA ILE A 440 -20.47 6.48 1.94
C ILE A 440 -20.87 7.65 2.84
N GLY A 441 -19.96 8.11 3.71
CA GLY A 441 -20.14 9.31 4.52
C GLY A 441 -20.18 10.59 3.69
N ILE A 442 -19.34 10.71 2.66
CA ILE A 442 -19.37 11.86 1.73
C ILE A 442 -20.71 11.91 0.96
N GLY A 443 -21.21 10.78 0.46
CA GLY A 443 -22.52 10.69 -0.19
C GLY A 443 -23.69 11.00 0.74
N ALA A 444 -23.54 10.69 2.04
CA ALA A 444 -24.53 11.06 3.05
C ALA A 444 -24.69 12.59 3.22
N THR A 445 -23.66 13.39 2.94
CA THR A 445 -23.72 14.86 3.01
C THR A 445 -24.67 15.48 1.97
N ARG A 446 -24.83 14.81 0.81
CA ARG A 446 -25.48 15.36 -0.39
C ARG A 446 -24.89 16.70 -0.90
N ASP A 447 -23.65 17.06 -0.55
CA ASP A 447 -22.96 18.29 -1.01
C ASP A 447 -21.83 18.03 -2.01
N PRO A 448 -22.07 18.18 -3.34
CA PRO A 448 -21.04 18.17 -4.36
C PRO A 448 -19.89 19.16 -4.13
N GLN A 449 -20.15 20.34 -3.54
CA GLN A 449 -19.08 21.30 -3.29
C GLN A 449 -18.13 20.82 -2.18
N LEU A 450 -18.63 20.03 -1.23
CA LEU A 450 -17.79 19.39 -0.21
C LEU A 450 -17.01 18.21 -0.78
N ALA A 451 -17.58 17.45 -1.72
CA ALA A 451 -16.84 16.43 -2.47
C ALA A 451 -15.70 17.04 -3.32
N GLU A 452 -15.93 18.20 -3.96
CA GLU A 452 -14.89 18.97 -4.66
C GLU A 452 -13.79 19.45 -3.69
N ARG A 453 -14.17 20.01 -2.53
CA ARG A 453 -13.20 20.45 -1.50
C ARG A 453 -12.40 19.29 -0.90
N ASN A 454 -13.03 18.12 -0.72
CA ASN A 454 -12.37 16.89 -0.30
C ASN A 454 -11.27 16.51 -1.30
N GLY A 455 -11.62 16.32 -2.58
CA GLY A 455 -10.64 16.02 -3.63
C GLY A 455 -9.52 17.07 -3.76
N ALA A 456 -9.82 18.36 -3.56
CA ALA A 456 -8.82 19.41 -3.59
C ALA A 456 -7.82 19.36 -2.42
N VAL A 457 -8.27 18.97 -1.21
CA VAL A 457 -7.38 18.73 -0.06
C VAL A 457 -6.54 17.47 -0.29
N THR A 458 -7.15 16.37 -0.73
CA THR A 458 -6.44 15.12 -1.07
C THR A 458 -5.32 15.38 -2.07
N ALA A 459 -5.63 16.02 -3.21
CA ALA A 459 -4.63 16.32 -4.22
C ALA A 459 -3.50 17.22 -3.73
N ALA A 460 -3.81 18.22 -2.89
CA ALA A 460 -2.78 19.09 -2.31
C ALA A 460 -1.82 18.33 -1.38
N GLU A 461 -2.33 17.41 -0.56
CA GLU A 461 -1.48 16.60 0.33
C GLU A 461 -0.69 15.53 -0.43
N VAL A 462 -1.33 14.81 -1.37
CA VAL A 462 -0.71 13.76 -2.20
C VAL A 462 0.39 14.33 -3.11
N ARG A 463 0.11 15.45 -3.78
CA ARG A 463 1.07 16.08 -4.71
C ARG A 463 2.29 16.63 -3.98
N ALA A 464 2.10 17.15 -2.76
CA ALA A 464 3.18 17.65 -1.89
C ALA A 464 4.15 16.56 -1.39
N THR A 465 3.80 15.27 -1.50
CA THR A 465 4.76 14.17 -1.26
C THR A 465 5.40 13.63 -2.55
N GLY A 466 5.20 14.32 -3.68
CA GLY A 466 5.76 13.95 -4.99
C GLY A 466 4.89 13.02 -5.84
N VAL A 467 3.74 12.56 -5.36
CA VAL A 467 2.87 11.61 -6.09
C VAL A 467 2.00 12.38 -7.11
N PRO A 468 2.08 12.09 -8.42
CA PRO A 468 1.28 12.76 -9.45
C PRO A 468 -0.08 12.12 -9.74
N TRP A 469 -0.36 10.90 -9.28
CA TRP A 469 -1.51 10.11 -9.72
C TRP A 469 -2.18 9.38 -8.54
N ASP A 470 -3.50 9.55 -8.45
CA ASP A 470 -4.36 8.98 -7.42
C ASP A 470 -5.35 7.98 -8.02
N PHE A 471 -5.50 6.83 -7.37
CA PHE A 471 -6.49 5.80 -7.69
C PHE A 471 -7.87 6.11 -7.08
N ALA A 472 -8.34 7.35 -7.25
CA ALA A 472 -9.65 7.82 -6.80
C ALA A 472 -10.32 8.72 -7.85
N PRO A 473 -11.66 8.85 -7.88
CA PRO A 473 -12.64 8.22 -6.97
C PRO A 473 -13.12 6.82 -7.41
N CYS A 474 -13.52 6.00 -6.43
CA CYS A 474 -14.46 4.90 -6.70
C CYS A 474 -15.82 5.50 -7.11
N LEU A 475 -16.26 5.17 -8.32
CA LEU A 475 -17.59 5.48 -8.86
C LEU A 475 -18.49 4.24 -8.84
N CYS A 476 -18.18 3.35 -7.91
CA CYS A 476 -18.92 2.13 -7.62
C CYS A 476 -20.34 2.51 -7.15
N VAL A 477 -21.36 1.79 -7.62
CA VAL A 477 -22.74 1.93 -7.15
C VAL A 477 -23.07 0.69 -6.33
N SER A 478 -23.10 0.80 -5.00
CA SER A 478 -23.36 -0.33 -4.11
C SER A 478 -24.80 -0.82 -4.28
N ARG A 479 -25.02 -2.11 -4.52
CA ARG A 479 -26.35 -2.71 -4.66
C ARG A 479 -26.65 -3.79 -3.64
N ASP A 480 -25.65 -4.21 -2.86
CA ASP A 480 -25.75 -5.22 -1.81
C ASP A 480 -24.73 -4.95 -0.71
N GLU A 481 -25.21 -4.44 0.43
CA GLU A 481 -24.38 -4.03 1.56
C GLU A 481 -23.64 -5.18 2.26
N ARG A 482 -23.73 -6.41 1.77
CA ARG A 482 -22.83 -7.51 2.18
C ARG A 482 -21.41 -7.36 1.63
N TRP A 483 -21.21 -6.53 0.62
CA TRP A 483 -19.92 -6.29 -0.02
C TRP A 483 -18.94 -5.55 0.89
N GLY A 484 -17.71 -6.08 1.02
CA GLY A 484 -16.65 -5.51 1.85
C GLY A 484 -16.07 -4.16 1.37
N ARG A 485 -16.52 -3.64 0.23
CA ARG A 485 -16.15 -2.29 -0.27
C ARG A 485 -17.33 -1.31 -0.34
N SER A 486 -18.47 -1.63 0.28
CA SER A 486 -19.67 -0.77 0.26
C SER A 486 -19.38 0.66 0.71
N TYR A 487 -18.45 0.85 1.66
CA TYR A 487 -18.02 2.16 2.15
C TYR A 487 -17.26 3.02 1.13
N GLU A 488 -16.63 2.40 0.12
CA GLU A 488 -15.94 3.10 -0.97
C GLU A 488 -16.93 3.71 -1.97
N SER A 489 -18.19 3.26 -1.99
CA SER A 489 -19.25 3.82 -2.80
C SER A 489 -19.85 5.09 -2.16
N PHE A 490 -20.20 6.09 -2.98
CA PHE A 490 -21.01 7.22 -2.50
C PHE A 490 -22.48 6.86 -2.22
N GLY A 491 -22.93 5.66 -2.61
CA GLY A 491 -24.28 5.17 -2.32
C GLY A 491 -24.87 4.25 -3.38
N GLU A 492 -26.15 3.90 -3.20
CA GLU A 492 -26.84 2.93 -4.06
C GLU A 492 -27.51 3.53 -5.31
N ASP A 493 -27.69 4.85 -5.36
CA ASP A 493 -28.32 5.56 -6.48
C ASP A 493 -27.23 6.12 -7.42
N PRO A 494 -27.20 5.75 -8.72
CA PRO A 494 -26.25 6.32 -9.67
C PRO A 494 -26.33 7.85 -9.75
N ALA A 495 -27.50 8.46 -9.56
CA ALA A 495 -27.66 9.91 -9.58
C ALA A 495 -27.02 10.60 -8.36
N LEU A 496 -26.79 9.87 -7.26
CA LEU A 496 -25.99 10.36 -6.13
C LEU A 496 -24.51 10.31 -6.46
N VAL A 497 -24.02 9.18 -7.00
CA VAL A 497 -22.62 9.00 -7.44
C VAL A 497 -22.23 10.07 -8.46
N GLU A 498 -23.03 10.28 -9.52
CA GLU A 498 -22.81 11.33 -10.54
C GLU A 498 -22.70 12.75 -9.94
N SER A 499 -23.38 13.00 -8.82
CA SER A 499 -23.33 14.30 -8.15
C SER A 499 -22.05 14.51 -7.34
N MET A 500 -21.49 13.44 -6.76
CA MET A 500 -20.24 13.46 -5.96
C MET A 500 -18.97 13.46 -6.81
N GLU A 501 -19.04 13.10 -8.10
CA GLU A 501 -17.94 13.18 -9.08
C GLU A 501 -17.30 14.58 -9.26
N THR A 502 -17.89 15.62 -8.67
CA THR A 502 -17.23 16.91 -8.45
C THR A 502 -15.88 16.77 -7.73
N MET A 503 -15.65 15.68 -6.99
CA MET A 503 -14.33 15.27 -6.50
C MET A 503 -13.26 15.19 -7.61
N ILE A 504 -13.61 14.80 -8.84
CA ILE A 504 -12.68 14.76 -10.01
C ILE A 504 -12.14 16.17 -10.31
N GLN A 505 -12.96 17.21 -10.15
CA GLN A 505 -12.53 18.61 -10.31
C GLN A 505 -11.66 19.07 -9.15
N GLY A 506 -11.89 18.56 -7.93
CA GLY A 506 -10.97 18.76 -6.80
C GLY A 506 -9.58 18.19 -7.08
N LEU A 507 -9.54 16.93 -7.55
CA LEU A 507 -8.32 16.18 -7.81
C LEU A 507 -7.50 16.72 -9.00
N GLN A 508 -8.13 16.85 -10.18
CA GLN A 508 -7.45 17.18 -11.44
C GLN A 508 -7.56 18.66 -11.84
N GLY A 509 -8.54 19.39 -11.29
CA GLY A 509 -8.91 20.72 -11.75
C GLY A 509 -9.88 20.67 -12.92
N ARG A 510 -9.70 21.57 -13.89
CA ARG A 510 -10.62 21.73 -15.03
C ARG A 510 -10.61 20.52 -15.97
N ALA A 511 -11.80 20.20 -16.50
CA ALA A 511 -12.04 19.08 -17.41
C ALA A 511 -11.32 19.18 -18.78
N ASP A 512 -10.72 20.33 -19.10
CA ASP A 512 -9.87 20.55 -20.28
C ASP A 512 -8.37 20.27 -20.00
N GLY A 513 -8.04 19.78 -18.80
CA GLY A 513 -6.68 19.45 -18.39
C GLY A 513 -5.79 20.65 -18.06
N SER A 514 -6.28 21.89 -18.18
CA SER A 514 -5.42 23.09 -18.12
C SER A 514 -4.78 23.35 -16.74
N ASP A 515 -5.33 22.73 -15.69
CA ASP A 515 -4.84 22.84 -14.30
C ASP A 515 -4.01 21.62 -13.86
N LEU A 516 -3.94 20.54 -14.66
CA LEU A 516 -3.42 19.24 -14.23
C LEU A 516 -1.92 19.26 -13.87
N SER A 517 -1.15 20.17 -14.49
CA SER A 517 0.29 20.34 -14.22
C SER A 517 0.60 21.14 -12.95
N ARG A 518 -0.39 21.55 -12.16
CA ARG A 518 -0.17 22.35 -10.94
C ARG A 518 0.34 21.48 -9.78
N ALA A 519 1.09 22.11 -8.87
CA ALA A 519 1.63 21.47 -7.67
C ALA A 519 0.57 21.12 -6.61
N ASP A 520 -0.70 21.48 -6.82
CA ASP A 520 -1.85 21.14 -5.96
C ASP A 520 -2.86 20.20 -6.64
N LYS A 521 -2.45 19.51 -7.73
CA LYS A 521 -3.31 18.64 -8.55
C LYS A 521 -2.65 17.31 -8.87
N VAL A 522 -3.49 16.29 -9.03
CA VAL A 522 -3.12 14.90 -9.37
C VAL A 522 -4.00 14.39 -10.51
N LEU A 523 -3.48 13.44 -11.28
CA LEU A 523 -4.29 12.64 -12.20
C LEU A 523 -5.26 11.78 -11.37
N ALA A 524 -6.52 11.66 -11.80
CA ALA A 524 -7.54 10.90 -11.08
C ALA A 524 -7.96 9.65 -11.87
N THR A 525 -8.42 8.64 -11.14
CA THR A 525 -8.82 7.32 -11.67
C THR A 525 -10.26 7.01 -11.29
N ALA A 526 -11.16 6.96 -12.27
CA ALA A 526 -12.51 6.42 -12.01
C ALA A 526 -12.45 4.90 -11.92
N LYS A 527 -12.89 4.32 -10.80
CA LYS A 527 -12.81 2.87 -10.56
C LYS A 527 -14.09 2.26 -9.93
N HIS A 528 -14.41 0.98 -10.11
CA HIS A 528 -13.78 0.02 -11.02
C HIS A 528 -14.74 -0.34 -12.17
N PHE A 529 -14.28 -0.16 -13.41
CA PHE A 529 -15.09 -0.25 -14.62
C PHE A 529 -15.35 -1.73 -15.02
N VAL A 530 -16.56 -2.26 -14.96
CA VAL A 530 -17.82 -1.64 -14.50
C VAL A 530 -18.70 -2.69 -13.85
N GLY A 531 -19.42 -2.29 -12.80
CA GLY A 531 -20.39 -3.15 -12.11
C GLY A 531 -19.85 -3.85 -10.85
N ASP A 532 -18.68 -3.45 -10.35
CA ASP A 532 -18.10 -3.90 -9.08
C ASP A 532 -19.11 -3.99 -7.91
N GLY A 533 -19.80 -2.89 -7.60
CA GLY A 533 -20.82 -2.84 -6.54
C GLY A 533 -22.14 -3.57 -6.85
N GLY A 534 -22.25 -4.23 -8.01
CA GLY A 534 -23.43 -5.00 -8.45
C GLY A 534 -23.24 -6.52 -8.47
N THR A 535 -22.16 -7.02 -7.86
CA THR A 535 -21.85 -8.45 -7.79
C THR A 535 -22.88 -9.22 -6.94
N ALA A 536 -23.20 -10.46 -7.32
CA ALA A 536 -24.17 -11.28 -6.60
C ALA A 536 -23.54 -11.97 -5.37
N TYR A 537 -24.24 -11.97 -4.24
CA TYR A 537 -23.80 -12.70 -3.05
C TYR A 537 -23.70 -14.22 -3.31
N GLY A 538 -22.58 -14.81 -2.93
CA GLY A 538 -22.21 -16.21 -3.20
C GLY A 538 -21.64 -16.47 -4.60
N SER A 539 -21.36 -15.42 -5.40
CA SER A 539 -20.85 -15.57 -6.78
C SER A 539 -19.33 -15.39 -6.93
N SER A 540 -18.61 -15.02 -5.86
CA SER A 540 -17.16 -14.90 -5.93
C SER A 540 -16.47 -16.25 -6.07
N THR A 541 -15.35 -16.24 -6.78
CA THR A 541 -14.44 -17.39 -6.93
C THR A 541 -13.03 -17.06 -6.43
N THR A 542 -12.84 -15.93 -5.74
CA THR A 542 -11.55 -15.48 -5.23
C THR A 542 -11.43 -15.83 -3.74
N GLY A 543 -10.53 -16.76 -3.41
CA GLY A 543 -10.20 -17.09 -2.02
C GLY A 543 -11.41 -17.49 -1.18
N THR A 544 -11.64 -16.76 -0.09
CA THR A 544 -12.78 -16.94 0.84
C THR A 544 -13.88 -15.89 0.67
N TYR A 545 -13.76 -15.02 -0.34
CA TYR A 545 -14.70 -13.92 -0.57
C TYR A 545 -16.08 -14.46 -0.94
N THR A 546 -17.14 -13.76 -0.55
CA THR A 546 -18.52 -14.22 -0.79
C THR A 546 -19.17 -13.44 -1.93
N ILE A 547 -18.81 -12.17 -2.12
CA ILE A 547 -19.44 -11.26 -3.09
C ILE A 547 -18.41 -10.42 -3.84
N ASP A 548 -17.34 -9.96 -3.19
CA ASP A 548 -16.30 -9.16 -3.86
C ASP A 548 -15.64 -9.92 -5.01
N GLN A 549 -15.32 -9.21 -6.08
CA GLN A 549 -14.77 -9.76 -7.34
C GLN A 549 -15.64 -10.82 -8.05
N GLY A 550 -16.90 -11.00 -7.62
CA GLY A 550 -17.86 -11.98 -8.15
C GLY A 550 -18.46 -11.61 -9.51
N VAL A 551 -19.71 -12.05 -9.73
CA VAL A 551 -20.44 -11.90 -10.99
C VAL A 551 -21.56 -10.87 -10.87
N THR A 552 -21.52 -9.87 -11.73
CA THR A 552 -22.57 -8.84 -11.90
C THR A 552 -23.47 -9.26 -13.06
N THR A 553 -24.66 -9.79 -12.75
CA THR A 553 -25.64 -10.22 -13.76
C THR A 553 -26.72 -9.16 -13.95
N VAL A 554 -26.76 -8.54 -15.12
CA VAL A 554 -27.64 -7.40 -15.43
C VAL A 554 -28.21 -7.47 -16.84
N THR A 555 -29.39 -6.92 -17.07
CA THR A 555 -29.81 -6.59 -18.45
C THR A 555 -28.99 -5.42 -18.98
N ARG A 556 -28.90 -5.26 -20.31
CA ARG A 556 -28.20 -4.12 -20.92
C ARG A 556 -28.75 -2.76 -20.46
N GLN A 557 -30.06 -2.65 -20.21
CA GLN A 557 -30.68 -1.42 -19.70
C GLN A 557 -30.23 -1.13 -18.26
N GLN A 558 -30.22 -2.14 -17.37
CA GLN A 558 -29.71 -1.96 -16.00
C GLN A 558 -28.22 -1.62 -15.97
N LEU A 559 -27.41 -2.18 -16.87
CA LEU A 559 -26.00 -1.82 -17.02
C LEU A 559 -25.84 -0.35 -17.41
N GLU A 560 -26.66 0.16 -18.34
CA GLU A 560 -26.66 1.56 -18.76
C GLU A 560 -27.13 2.50 -17.64
N ASP A 561 -28.30 2.21 -17.04
CA ASP A 561 -28.95 3.09 -16.07
C ASP A 561 -28.26 3.14 -14.71
N ILE A 562 -27.57 2.06 -14.30
CA ILE A 562 -26.95 1.94 -12.97
C ILE A 562 -25.43 2.10 -13.07
N HIS A 563 -24.74 1.14 -13.69
CA HIS A 563 -23.28 1.05 -13.51
C HIS A 563 -22.47 1.85 -14.55
N LEU A 564 -22.99 2.09 -15.76
CA LEU A 564 -22.30 2.91 -16.78
C LEU A 564 -22.58 4.42 -16.64
N ALA A 565 -23.69 4.83 -16.03
CA ALA A 565 -24.07 6.24 -15.91
C ALA A 565 -22.96 7.11 -15.29
N PRO A 566 -22.35 6.74 -14.13
CA PRO A 566 -21.22 7.48 -13.57
C PRO A 566 -20.03 7.61 -14.54
N TYR A 567 -19.67 6.56 -15.27
CA TYR A 567 -18.57 6.63 -16.24
C TYR A 567 -18.84 7.57 -17.40
N GLN A 568 -20.09 7.70 -17.87
CA GLN A 568 -20.44 8.71 -18.87
C GLN A 568 -20.24 10.12 -18.32
N SER A 569 -20.54 10.34 -17.03
CA SER A 569 -20.35 11.63 -16.38
C SER A 569 -18.86 11.94 -16.09
N ALA A 570 -18.11 10.97 -15.57
CA ALA A 570 -16.66 11.07 -15.36
C ALA A 570 -15.88 11.41 -16.64
N VAL A 571 -16.22 10.80 -17.77
CA VAL A 571 -15.58 11.12 -19.07
C VAL A 571 -15.90 12.57 -19.50
N ARG A 572 -17.14 13.05 -19.33
CA ARG A 572 -17.48 14.48 -19.57
C ARG A 572 -16.76 15.45 -18.62
N ARG A 573 -16.39 14.98 -17.42
CA ARG A 573 -15.59 15.72 -16.43
C ARG A 573 -14.09 15.65 -16.68
N GLY A 574 -13.65 14.99 -17.75
CA GLY A 574 -12.24 14.90 -18.15
C GLY A 574 -11.41 13.98 -17.27
N ILE A 575 -11.99 12.89 -16.73
CA ILE A 575 -11.22 11.89 -15.96
C ILE A 575 -10.01 11.40 -16.77
N GLY A 576 -8.83 11.40 -16.17
CA GLY A 576 -7.59 11.07 -16.86
C GLY A 576 -7.29 9.58 -16.99
N THR A 577 -7.77 8.77 -16.03
CA THR A 577 -7.59 7.31 -16.04
C THR A 577 -8.85 6.55 -15.62
N VAL A 578 -8.97 5.29 -16.07
CA VAL A 578 -10.04 4.38 -15.66
C VAL A 578 -9.43 3.02 -15.34
N MET A 579 -9.83 2.42 -14.22
CA MET A 579 -9.38 1.10 -13.80
C MET A 579 -10.52 0.09 -13.96
N PRO A 580 -10.40 -1.00 -14.74
CA PRO A 580 -11.44 -2.02 -14.84
C PRO A 580 -11.53 -2.88 -13.58
N SER A 581 -12.73 -3.35 -13.24
CA SER A 581 -13.01 -4.18 -12.06
C SER A 581 -12.46 -5.59 -12.17
N TYR A 582 -12.11 -6.21 -11.05
CA TYR A 582 -11.96 -7.67 -10.97
C TYR A 582 -13.24 -8.44 -11.28
N SER A 583 -14.42 -7.83 -11.17
CA SER A 583 -15.68 -8.55 -11.33
C SER A 583 -15.87 -9.11 -12.74
N SER A 584 -16.66 -10.18 -12.83
CA SER A 584 -17.17 -10.68 -14.10
C SER A 584 -18.50 -10.01 -14.41
N LEU A 585 -18.67 -9.52 -15.64
CA LEU A 585 -19.93 -8.96 -16.10
C LEU A 585 -20.67 -10.02 -16.95
N ASP A 586 -21.94 -10.27 -16.62
CA ASP A 586 -22.87 -11.08 -17.40
C ASP A 586 -24.04 -10.20 -17.88
N ILE A 587 -24.12 -9.97 -19.20
CA ILE A 587 -25.18 -9.13 -19.78
C ILE A 587 -26.28 -10.06 -20.28
N THR A 588 -27.34 -10.22 -19.49
CA THR A 588 -28.46 -11.11 -19.76
C THR A 588 -29.02 -10.89 -21.17
N GLY A 589 -28.88 -11.91 -22.01
CA GLY A 589 -29.32 -11.92 -23.41
C GLY A 589 -28.25 -11.62 -24.47
N ASP A 590 -27.01 -11.30 -24.09
CA ASP A 590 -25.90 -11.10 -25.06
C ASP A 590 -25.28 -12.42 -25.58
N GLY A 591 -25.56 -13.54 -24.91
CA GLY A 591 -25.09 -14.88 -25.27
C GLY A 591 -23.64 -15.19 -24.90
N LYS A 592 -22.97 -14.33 -24.12
CA LYS A 592 -21.56 -14.49 -23.72
C LYS A 592 -21.37 -15.05 -22.33
N GLY A 593 -22.32 -14.82 -21.42
CA GLY A 593 -22.22 -15.19 -20.02
C GLY A 593 -21.25 -14.30 -19.22
N ALA A 594 -20.94 -14.74 -18.00
CA ALA A 594 -20.02 -14.05 -17.10
C ALA A 594 -18.57 -14.05 -17.64
N ILE A 595 -18.00 -12.86 -17.83
CA ILE A 595 -16.62 -12.68 -18.30
C ILE A 595 -15.97 -11.54 -17.49
N LYS A 596 -14.78 -11.78 -16.94
CA LYS A 596 -13.92 -10.81 -16.23
C LYS A 596 -13.73 -9.51 -17.03
N MET A 597 -13.88 -8.35 -16.38
CA MET A 597 -13.85 -7.06 -17.09
C MET A 597 -12.53 -6.76 -17.81
N HIS A 598 -11.37 -7.21 -17.30
CA HIS A 598 -10.08 -7.08 -18.01
C HIS A 598 -10.02 -7.84 -19.35
N ALA A 599 -10.96 -8.76 -19.63
CA ALA A 599 -11.13 -9.41 -20.94
C ALA A 599 -12.27 -8.80 -21.80
N ARG A 600 -13.04 -7.84 -21.30
CA ARG A 600 -14.22 -7.29 -21.98
C ARG A 600 -13.87 -6.17 -22.97
N GLY A 601 -13.28 -6.56 -24.10
CA GLY A 601 -12.98 -5.62 -25.19
C GLY A 601 -14.19 -4.91 -25.80
N ASP A 602 -15.39 -5.50 -25.72
CA ASP A 602 -16.64 -4.83 -26.08
C ASP A 602 -17.00 -3.68 -25.13
N MET A 603 -16.63 -3.79 -23.85
CA MET A 603 -16.84 -2.74 -22.86
C MET A 603 -15.68 -1.72 -22.84
N ILE A 604 -14.42 -2.16 -22.84
CA ILE A 604 -13.26 -1.26 -22.74
C ILE A 604 -13.03 -0.49 -24.05
N ASN A 605 -12.88 -1.19 -25.20
CA ASN A 605 -12.70 -0.51 -26.48
C ASN A 605 -14.05 -0.02 -27.05
N GLY A 606 -15.11 -0.82 -26.96
CA GLY A 606 -16.41 -0.50 -27.57
C GLY A 606 -17.21 0.55 -26.81
N GLU A 607 -17.46 0.34 -25.51
CA GLU A 607 -18.24 1.26 -24.69
C GLU A 607 -17.41 2.48 -24.25
N LEU A 608 -16.39 2.27 -23.42
CA LEU A 608 -15.63 3.34 -22.76
C LEU A 608 -14.86 4.22 -23.76
N LYS A 609 -13.97 3.62 -24.56
CA LYS A 609 -13.18 4.38 -25.55
C LYS A 609 -14.01 4.79 -26.76
N GLY A 610 -14.89 3.91 -27.23
CA GLY A 610 -15.68 4.12 -28.45
C GLY A 610 -16.89 5.04 -28.26
N LYS A 611 -17.87 4.63 -27.45
CA LYS A 611 -19.15 5.37 -27.30
C LYS A 611 -19.09 6.52 -26.30
N LEU A 612 -18.43 6.33 -25.14
CA LEU A 612 -18.32 7.38 -24.12
C LEU A 612 -17.27 8.44 -24.51
N GLY A 613 -16.31 8.08 -25.36
CA GLY A 613 -15.28 8.99 -25.87
C GLY A 613 -14.12 9.20 -24.89
N PHE A 614 -13.76 8.18 -24.11
CA PHE A 614 -12.64 8.28 -23.17
C PHE A 614 -11.29 8.37 -23.90
N ASP A 615 -10.58 9.49 -23.73
CA ASP A 615 -9.29 9.78 -24.37
C ASP A 615 -8.06 9.59 -23.43
N GLY A 616 -8.28 9.36 -22.14
CA GLY A 616 -7.24 8.98 -21.17
C GLY A 616 -6.73 7.54 -21.33
N PHE A 617 -6.03 6.98 -20.32
CA PHE A 617 -5.54 5.60 -20.36
C PHE A 617 -6.21 4.67 -19.33
N VAL A 618 -6.26 3.38 -19.67
CA VAL A 618 -6.86 2.30 -18.86
C VAL A 618 -5.77 1.52 -18.14
N ILE A 619 -5.81 1.50 -16.81
CA ILE A 619 -4.88 0.77 -15.93
C ILE A 619 -5.57 -0.52 -15.43
N SER A 620 -4.90 -1.67 -15.37
CA SER A 620 -5.50 -2.85 -14.71
C SER A 620 -5.60 -2.65 -13.19
N ASP A 621 -6.45 -3.43 -12.55
CA ASP A 621 -6.38 -3.59 -11.08
C ASP A 621 -5.20 -4.53 -10.74
N TRP A 622 -4.86 -4.64 -9.46
CA TRP A 622 -3.65 -5.30 -8.94
C TRP A 622 -3.58 -6.80 -9.31
N ASN A 623 -2.59 -7.21 -10.13
CA ASN A 623 -2.49 -8.57 -10.69
C ASN A 623 -3.79 -9.06 -11.37
N ALA A 624 -4.71 -8.18 -11.79
CA ALA A 624 -6.04 -8.62 -12.25
C ALA A 624 -6.01 -9.43 -13.54
N ILE A 625 -4.94 -9.33 -14.33
CA ILE A 625 -4.72 -10.17 -15.52
C ILE A 625 -4.49 -11.64 -15.15
N ASP A 626 -3.96 -11.92 -13.96
CA ASP A 626 -3.66 -13.28 -13.47
C ASP A 626 -4.95 -14.06 -13.15
N GLN A 627 -6.08 -13.36 -12.95
CA GLN A 627 -7.41 -13.95 -12.82
C GLN A 627 -8.06 -14.33 -14.16
N LEU A 628 -7.43 -14.03 -15.29
CA LEU A 628 -7.91 -14.46 -16.61
C LEU A 628 -7.54 -15.94 -16.86
N PRO A 629 -8.36 -16.71 -17.59
CA PRO A 629 -8.09 -18.12 -17.82
C PRO A 629 -6.96 -18.35 -18.85
N GLY A 630 -6.15 -19.38 -18.62
CA GLY A 630 -5.10 -19.84 -19.54
C GLY A 630 -3.70 -19.71 -18.97
N ASP A 631 -2.69 -19.69 -19.85
CA ASP A 631 -1.31 -19.36 -19.49
C ASP A 631 -1.08 -17.84 -19.46
N TYR A 632 0.03 -17.41 -18.87
CA TYR A 632 0.37 -15.99 -18.72
C TYR A 632 0.42 -15.23 -20.07
N ALA A 633 0.87 -15.90 -21.13
CA ALA A 633 0.85 -15.34 -22.49
C ALA A 633 -0.58 -15.08 -23.00
N ASN A 634 -1.53 -15.99 -22.73
CA ASN A 634 -2.95 -15.78 -23.02
C ASN A 634 -3.55 -14.68 -22.16
N GLN A 635 -3.22 -14.62 -20.87
CA GLN A 635 -3.69 -13.59 -19.94
C GLN A 635 -3.26 -12.19 -20.42
N VAL A 636 -1.97 -11.98 -20.66
CA VAL A 636 -1.38 -10.74 -21.21
C VAL A 636 -2.04 -10.38 -22.54
N ARG A 637 -2.04 -11.29 -23.53
CA ARG A 637 -2.67 -11.04 -24.84
C ARG A 637 -4.13 -10.61 -24.71
N THR A 638 -4.89 -11.28 -23.84
CA THR A 638 -6.32 -11.04 -23.67
C THR A 638 -6.57 -9.65 -23.10
N ALA A 639 -5.85 -9.25 -22.04
CA ALA A 639 -5.98 -7.91 -21.45
C ALA A 639 -5.56 -6.77 -22.41
N VAL A 640 -4.42 -6.94 -23.11
CA VAL A 640 -3.93 -5.95 -24.08
C VAL A 640 -4.92 -5.76 -25.23
N ASN A 641 -5.43 -6.86 -25.81
CA ASN A 641 -6.37 -6.79 -26.92
C ASN A 641 -7.79 -6.36 -26.48
N ALA A 642 -8.22 -6.68 -25.26
CA ALA A 642 -9.41 -6.09 -24.64
C ALA A 642 -9.27 -4.56 -24.48
N GLY A 643 -8.03 -4.07 -24.38
CA GLY A 643 -7.71 -2.66 -24.51
C GLY A 643 -7.32 -1.97 -23.22
N VAL A 644 -6.86 -2.74 -22.22
CA VAL A 644 -6.06 -2.20 -21.12
C VAL A 644 -4.78 -1.58 -21.70
N ASP A 645 -4.42 -0.37 -21.27
CA ASP A 645 -3.27 0.36 -21.80
C ASP A 645 -2.03 0.21 -20.90
N MET A 646 -2.20 0.10 -19.58
CA MET A 646 -1.14 -0.13 -18.60
C MET A 646 -1.56 -1.25 -17.64
N MET A 647 -0.61 -2.07 -17.20
CA MET A 647 -0.86 -3.23 -16.36
C MET A 647 -0.18 -3.07 -15.01
N MET A 648 -0.97 -3.16 -13.95
CA MET A 648 -0.52 -3.24 -12.57
C MET A 648 -0.08 -4.68 -12.27
N VAL A 649 1.20 -4.95 -12.55
CA VAL A 649 1.89 -6.23 -12.36
C VAL A 649 2.96 -6.07 -11.28
N PRO A 650 2.55 -5.84 -10.01
CA PRO A 650 3.40 -5.43 -8.89
C PRO A 650 4.74 -6.16 -8.80
N TYR A 651 4.74 -7.49 -9.00
CA TYR A 651 5.90 -8.36 -8.80
C TYR A 651 6.42 -9.01 -10.09
N THR A 652 5.58 -9.16 -11.13
CA THR A 652 5.89 -9.91 -12.37
C THR A 652 6.20 -9.01 -13.57
N TYR A 653 6.49 -7.72 -13.33
CA TYR A 653 6.79 -6.70 -14.37
C TYR A 653 7.87 -7.10 -15.39
N LYS A 654 8.87 -7.88 -14.98
CA LYS A 654 9.94 -8.42 -15.87
C LYS A 654 9.35 -9.41 -16.89
N ASP A 655 8.57 -10.37 -16.39
CA ASP A 655 7.93 -11.40 -17.19
C ASP A 655 6.83 -10.82 -18.08
N PHE A 656 6.04 -9.88 -17.56
CA PHE A 656 5.06 -9.12 -18.32
C PHE A 656 5.67 -8.44 -19.55
N SER A 657 6.73 -7.65 -19.35
CA SER A 657 7.35 -6.85 -20.41
C SER A 657 7.98 -7.73 -21.51
N SER A 658 8.56 -8.87 -21.12
CA SER A 658 9.06 -9.88 -22.06
C SER A 658 7.92 -10.56 -22.83
N THR A 659 6.90 -11.04 -22.11
CA THR A 659 5.73 -11.74 -22.67
C THR A 659 4.96 -10.86 -23.66
N LEU A 660 4.73 -9.59 -23.31
CA LEU A 660 4.09 -8.61 -24.20
C LEU A 660 4.89 -8.41 -25.49
N SER A 661 6.21 -8.26 -25.37
CA SER A 661 7.10 -8.13 -26.52
C SER A 661 7.03 -9.35 -27.45
N ASP A 662 6.90 -10.55 -26.90
CA ASP A 662 6.83 -11.79 -27.67
C ASP A 662 5.45 -12.03 -28.29
N GLU A 663 4.34 -11.67 -27.63
CA GLU A 663 3.00 -11.68 -28.23
C GLU A 663 2.89 -10.70 -29.42
N VAL A 664 3.61 -9.56 -29.37
CA VAL A 664 3.69 -8.60 -30.49
C VAL A 664 4.56 -9.14 -31.63
N LYS A 665 5.76 -9.66 -31.35
CA LYS A 665 6.61 -10.32 -32.37
C LYS A 665 5.90 -11.49 -33.07
N ALA A 666 5.05 -12.21 -32.33
CA ALA A 666 4.23 -13.30 -32.85
C ALA A 666 2.95 -12.83 -33.60
N GLY A 667 2.70 -11.51 -33.70
CA GLY A 667 1.55 -10.93 -34.40
C GLY A 667 0.20 -11.16 -33.71
N ARG A 668 0.20 -11.60 -32.45
CA ARG A 668 -1.03 -11.86 -31.67
C ARG A 668 -1.53 -10.63 -30.90
N VAL A 669 -0.63 -9.66 -30.68
CA VAL A 669 -0.93 -8.27 -30.35
C VAL A 669 -0.35 -7.42 -31.48
N THR A 670 -1.06 -6.36 -31.91
CA THR A 670 -0.58 -5.49 -33.00
C THR A 670 0.24 -4.32 -32.47
N GLU A 671 1.27 -3.87 -33.20
CA GLU A 671 2.01 -2.65 -32.85
C GLU A 671 1.09 -1.43 -32.73
N ALA A 672 0.04 -1.34 -33.56
CA ALA A 672 -0.97 -0.28 -33.46
C ALA A 672 -1.74 -0.27 -32.12
N ARG A 673 -1.93 -1.44 -31.49
CA ARG A 673 -2.54 -1.54 -30.14
C ARG A 673 -1.58 -1.04 -29.08
N ILE A 674 -0.29 -1.34 -29.20
CA ILE A 674 0.78 -0.83 -28.32
C ILE A 674 0.91 0.69 -28.48
N ASP A 675 1.03 1.19 -29.71
CA ASP A 675 1.14 2.62 -30.02
C ASP A 675 -0.06 3.42 -29.51
N GLY A 676 -1.26 2.87 -29.60
CA GLY A 676 -2.47 3.48 -29.04
C GLY A 676 -2.48 3.53 -27.51
N ALA A 677 -1.93 2.52 -26.82
CA ALA A 677 -1.79 2.52 -25.36
C ALA A 677 -0.74 3.55 -24.90
N VAL A 678 0.47 3.44 -25.44
CA VAL A 678 1.61 4.31 -25.09
C VAL A 678 1.30 5.77 -25.44
N SER A 679 0.58 6.06 -26.53
CA SER A 679 0.13 7.43 -26.84
C SER A 679 -0.71 8.05 -25.72
N ARG A 680 -1.63 7.28 -25.12
CA ARG A 680 -2.53 7.76 -24.06
C ARG A 680 -1.77 7.99 -22.75
N ILE A 681 -0.87 7.07 -22.41
CA ILE A 681 0.02 7.17 -21.23
C ILE A 681 0.94 8.38 -21.35
N LEU A 682 1.63 8.54 -22.49
CA LEU A 682 2.50 9.69 -22.74
C LEU A 682 1.73 11.01 -22.74
N THR A 683 0.51 11.05 -23.28
CA THR A 683 -0.34 12.25 -23.27
C THR A 683 -0.57 12.72 -21.83
N GLN A 684 -1.01 11.84 -20.93
CA GLN A 684 -1.22 12.19 -19.52
C GLN A 684 0.08 12.61 -18.82
N LYS A 685 1.21 11.96 -19.09
CA LYS A 685 2.53 12.37 -18.55
C LYS A 685 2.97 13.77 -19.00
N PHE A 686 2.68 14.17 -20.24
CA PHE A 686 2.93 15.53 -20.72
C PHE A 686 1.94 16.54 -20.14
N GLU A 687 0.66 16.18 -19.97
CA GLU A 687 -0.37 17.08 -19.41
C GLU A 687 -0.18 17.32 -17.90
N LEU A 688 0.34 16.33 -17.16
CA LEU A 688 0.86 16.49 -15.79
C LEU A 688 2.14 17.34 -15.70
N GLY A 689 2.77 17.67 -16.83
CA GLY A 689 4.04 18.40 -16.88
C GLY A 689 5.26 17.61 -16.41
N LEU A 690 5.19 16.26 -16.31
CA LEU A 690 6.28 15.45 -15.74
C LEU A 690 7.59 15.51 -16.54
N PHE A 691 7.53 15.82 -17.84
CA PHE A 691 8.73 16.03 -18.65
C PHE A 691 9.47 17.34 -18.33
N GLU A 692 8.74 18.34 -17.83
CA GLU A 692 9.29 19.62 -17.38
C GLU A 692 9.68 19.58 -15.89
N HIS A 693 8.88 18.87 -15.08
CA HIS A 693 9.01 18.75 -13.63
C HIS A 693 8.84 17.28 -13.19
N PRO A 694 9.88 16.43 -13.38
CA PRO A 694 9.80 15.01 -13.05
C PRO A 694 9.90 14.71 -11.54
N TYR A 695 10.46 15.63 -10.77
CA TYR A 695 10.74 15.49 -9.33
C TYR A 695 9.60 16.06 -8.46
N ALA A 696 9.61 15.70 -7.18
CA ALA A 696 8.63 16.14 -6.19
C ALA A 696 8.65 17.66 -5.97
N ASP A 697 7.47 18.29 -5.98
CA ASP A 697 7.29 19.66 -5.48
C ASP A 697 6.79 19.60 -4.03
N THR A 698 7.71 19.79 -3.08
CA THR A 698 7.42 19.76 -1.64
C THR A 698 6.99 21.11 -1.07
N SER A 699 6.77 22.14 -1.90
CA SER A 699 6.37 23.48 -1.43
C SER A 699 5.04 23.48 -0.66
N GLY A 700 4.15 22.52 -0.96
CA GLY A 700 2.89 22.29 -0.24
C GLY A 700 3.01 21.49 1.07
N ALA A 701 4.17 20.91 1.40
CA ALA A 701 4.28 19.91 2.47
C ALA A 701 3.88 20.43 3.87
N ALA A 702 4.03 21.74 4.12
CA ALA A 702 3.60 22.37 5.37
C ALA A 702 2.06 22.48 5.53
N ALA A 703 1.28 22.22 4.48
CA ALA A 703 -0.18 22.18 4.53
C ALA A 703 -0.74 20.78 4.84
N ILE A 704 0.07 19.73 4.77
CA ILE A 704 -0.33 18.34 5.08
C ILE A 704 -0.80 18.25 6.53
N GLY A 705 -1.99 17.70 6.75
CA GLY A 705 -2.59 17.58 8.08
C GLY A 705 -2.91 18.92 8.75
N SER A 706 -2.91 20.03 8.00
CA SER A 706 -3.06 21.37 8.58
C SER A 706 -4.46 21.61 9.15
N PRO A 707 -4.62 22.56 10.11
CA PRO A 707 -5.94 22.92 10.65
C PRO A 707 -6.95 23.35 9.58
N ALA A 708 -6.51 23.89 8.44
CA ALA A 708 -7.38 24.27 7.33
C ALA A 708 -7.92 23.05 6.58
N HIS A 709 -7.09 22.03 6.35
CA HIS A 709 -7.50 20.77 5.73
C HIS A 709 -8.38 19.95 6.67
N ARG A 710 -7.97 19.83 7.95
CA ARG A 710 -8.77 19.18 9.01
C ARG A 710 -10.12 19.87 9.25
N ALA A 711 -10.25 21.18 9.04
CA ALA A 711 -11.55 21.85 9.07
C ALA A 711 -12.51 21.39 7.97
N VAL A 712 -12.01 20.98 6.79
CA VAL A 712 -12.83 20.36 5.73
C VAL A 712 -13.24 18.95 6.13
N ALA A 713 -12.31 18.15 6.66
CA ALA A 713 -12.61 16.80 7.17
C ALA A 713 -13.62 16.84 8.34
N ARG A 714 -13.50 17.78 9.29
CA ARG A 714 -14.47 18.02 10.36
C ARG A 714 -15.85 18.45 9.83
N GLN A 715 -15.89 19.28 8.78
CA GLN A 715 -17.16 19.61 8.11
C GLN A 715 -17.80 18.34 7.53
N ALA A 716 -17.05 17.53 6.79
CA ALA A 716 -17.53 16.29 6.19
C ALA A 716 -17.96 15.27 7.25
N ALA A 717 -17.19 15.11 8.33
CA ALA A 717 -17.52 14.24 9.44
C ALA A 717 -18.81 14.66 10.15
N ALA A 718 -19.10 15.96 10.25
CA ALA A 718 -20.35 16.46 10.82
C ALA A 718 -21.56 16.33 9.88
N GLU A 719 -21.37 16.63 8.59
CA GLU A 719 -22.46 16.61 7.58
C GLU A 719 -22.79 15.19 7.10
N SER A 720 -21.90 14.21 7.29
CA SER A 720 -22.14 12.79 7.00
C SER A 720 -23.08 12.11 8.01
N GLN A 721 -23.21 12.64 9.23
CA GLN A 721 -23.95 12.01 10.32
C GLN A 721 -25.45 11.96 10.01
N VAL A 722 -26.02 10.75 9.93
CA VAL A 722 -27.43 10.55 9.63
C VAL A 722 -28.20 10.19 10.89
N LEU A 723 -29.06 11.09 11.35
CA LEU A 723 -29.93 10.88 12.50
C LEU A 723 -31.15 10.03 12.08
N LEU A 724 -31.13 8.73 12.39
CA LEU A 724 -32.17 7.79 12.00
C LEU A 724 -33.40 7.86 12.92
N LYS A 725 -33.17 8.07 14.22
CA LYS A 725 -34.17 8.12 15.29
C LYS A 725 -33.78 9.21 16.31
N ASN A 726 -34.76 9.94 16.87
CA ASN A 726 -34.54 10.96 17.91
C ASN A 726 -35.79 11.16 18.80
N ASP A 727 -36.03 10.23 19.70
CA ASP A 727 -37.24 10.22 20.54
C ASP A 727 -37.25 11.33 21.57
N GLY A 728 -38.39 12.03 21.64
CA GLY A 728 -38.55 13.20 22.53
C GLY A 728 -37.62 14.38 22.23
N GLY A 729 -36.84 14.34 21.15
CA GLY A 729 -35.79 15.32 20.87
C GLY A 729 -34.62 15.23 21.86
N LEU A 730 -34.15 14.03 22.18
CA LEU A 730 -32.99 13.80 23.03
C LEU A 730 -31.72 14.46 22.48
N LEU A 731 -31.51 14.40 21.16
CA LEU A 731 -30.45 15.14 20.48
C LEU A 731 -30.94 16.52 20.00
N PRO A 732 -30.16 17.61 20.16
CA PRO A 732 -28.78 17.63 20.69
C PRO A 732 -28.71 17.57 22.23
N LEU A 733 -27.63 16.94 22.73
CA LEU A 733 -27.27 16.86 24.15
C LEU A 733 -26.94 18.24 24.72
N LYS A 734 -27.18 18.43 26.02
CA LYS A 734 -26.80 19.63 26.75
C LYS A 734 -25.45 19.42 27.42
N LYS A 735 -24.58 20.44 27.39
CA LYS A 735 -23.28 20.41 28.09
C LYS A 735 -23.38 20.29 29.62
N SER A 736 -24.58 20.48 30.19
CA SER A 736 -24.87 20.32 31.61
C SER A 736 -25.38 18.92 31.99
N GLU A 737 -25.62 18.04 31.02
CA GLU A 737 -26.05 16.66 31.27
C GLU A 737 -24.82 15.78 31.53
N LYS A 738 -24.92 14.91 32.53
CA LYS A 738 -23.93 13.89 32.82
C LYS A 738 -24.07 12.74 31.84
N VAL A 739 -23.04 12.55 31.01
CA VAL A 739 -23.05 11.58 29.92
C VAL A 739 -22.24 10.34 30.30
N TYR A 740 -22.89 9.18 30.26
CA TYR A 740 -22.22 7.87 30.34
C TYR A 740 -21.87 7.41 28.93
N VAL A 741 -20.58 7.37 28.59
CA VAL A 741 -20.11 6.90 27.28
C VAL A 741 -19.61 5.46 27.37
N ALA A 742 -20.00 4.62 26.42
CA ALA A 742 -19.58 3.23 26.29
C ALA A 742 -19.50 2.78 24.82
N GLY A 743 -19.17 1.52 24.60
CA GLY A 743 -19.05 0.90 23.27
C GLY A 743 -17.60 0.79 22.79
N SER A 744 -17.37 -0.13 21.86
CA SER A 744 -16.05 -0.48 21.33
C SER A 744 -15.33 0.68 20.63
N ASP A 745 -16.08 1.55 19.96
CA ASP A 745 -15.56 2.55 19.01
C ASP A 745 -15.52 3.97 19.57
N ALA A 746 -15.91 4.15 20.84
CA ALA A 746 -15.97 5.48 21.45
C ALA A 746 -14.61 6.18 21.50
N ASP A 747 -13.53 5.44 21.76
CA ASP A 747 -12.16 5.96 21.92
C ASP A 747 -11.16 5.13 21.10
N ASP A 748 -11.50 4.87 19.83
CA ASP A 748 -10.72 4.06 18.90
C ASP A 748 -10.59 4.78 17.55
N ILE A 749 -9.44 5.41 17.30
CA ILE A 749 -9.22 6.21 16.09
C ILE A 749 -9.16 5.30 14.84
N GLY A 750 -8.60 4.10 14.98
CA GLY A 750 -8.56 3.08 13.94
C GLY A 750 -9.93 2.67 13.44
N ASN A 751 -10.87 2.35 14.35
CA ASN A 751 -12.22 1.93 13.98
C ASN A 751 -13.00 3.06 13.26
N GLN A 752 -12.86 4.32 13.69
CA GLN A 752 -13.54 5.44 13.02
C GLN A 752 -12.91 5.86 11.67
N THR A 753 -11.67 5.47 11.38
CA THR A 753 -11.05 5.66 10.05
C THR A 753 -11.28 4.48 9.10
N GLY A 754 -11.37 3.26 9.64
CA GLY A 754 -11.67 2.05 8.88
C GLY A 754 -10.53 1.55 7.99
N GLY A 755 -10.89 0.78 6.96
CA GLY A 755 -9.95 0.27 5.95
C GLY A 755 -9.25 1.38 5.18
N TRP A 756 -8.20 1.01 4.45
CA TRP A 756 -7.32 1.91 3.70
C TRP A 756 -6.65 3.03 4.55
N THR A 757 -6.55 2.90 5.87
CA THR A 757 -5.87 3.89 6.73
C THR A 757 -4.53 3.36 7.22
N LEU A 758 -3.43 3.97 6.76
CA LEU A 758 -2.03 3.54 6.82
C LEU A 758 -1.73 2.17 6.21
N THR A 759 -2.50 1.15 6.54
CA THR A 759 -2.42 -0.21 5.99
C THR A 759 -3.65 -0.50 5.13
N TRP A 760 -3.56 -1.50 4.26
CA TRP A 760 -4.66 -1.94 3.39
C TRP A 760 -5.97 -2.22 4.16
N GLN A 761 -5.93 -3.08 5.18
CA GLN A 761 -7.11 -3.42 6.00
C GLN A 761 -7.44 -2.37 7.08
N GLY A 762 -6.57 -1.37 7.30
CA GLY A 762 -6.57 -0.58 8.53
C GLY A 762 -6.18 -1.43 9.75
N ALA A 763 -6.33 -0.85 10.94
CA ALA A 763 -6.21 -1.54 12.22
C ALA A 763 -6.93 -0.76 13.32
N SER A 764 -7.44 -1.44 14.34
CA SER A 764 -8.01 -0.82 15.55
C SER A 764 -6.94 -0.23 16.46
N GLY A 765 -7.34 0.69 17.33
CA GLY A 765 -6.48 1.34 18.33
C GLY A 765 -5.93 2.70 17.88
N ASP A 766 -4.85 3.14 18.52
CA ASP A 766 -4.20 4.44 18.29
C ASP A 766 -3.24 4.37 17.08
N THR A 767 -3.79 4.35 15.88
CA THR A 767 -3.05 4.11 14.62
C THR A 767 -2.61 5.38 13.91
N VAL A 768 -3.42 6.45 13.96
CA VAL A 768 -3.17 7.74 13.29
C VAL A 768 -3.46 8.92 14.22
N PRO A 769 -2.72 10.04 14.10
CA PRO A 769 -3.02 11.25 14.86
C PRO A 769 -4.35 11.85 14.40
N GLY A 770 -5.29 11.96 15.35
CA GLY A 770 -6.63 12.52 15.13
C GLY A 770 -7.32 12.81 16.46
N THR A 771 -8.64 12.98 16.41
CA THR A 771 -9.50 13.12 17.59
C THR A 771 -10.56 12.03 17.55
N THR A 772 -10.62 11.19 18.59
CA THR A 772 -11.67 10.15 18.71
C THR A 772 -13.05 10.79 18.99
N VAL A 773 -14.13 10.04 18.78
CA VAL A 773 -15.50 10.51 19.14
C VAL A 773 -15.57 10.94 20.62
N LEU A 774 -15.03 10.14 21.55
CA LEU A 774 -14.97 10.45 22.98
C LEU A 774 -14.16 11.72 23.28
N GLN A 775 -13.00 11.87 22.63
CA GLN A 775 -12.18 13.07 22.76
C GLN A 775 -12.92 14.30 22.23
N GLY A 776 -13.59 14.19 21.08
CA GLY A 776 -14.43 15.25 20.50
C GLY A 776 -15.57 15.66 21.43
N MET A 777 -16.24 14.70 22.07
CA MET A 777 -17.30 14.99 23.07
C MET A 777 -16.76 15.73 24.30
N ARG A 778 -15.57 15.35 24.78
CA ARG A 778 -14.88 16.06 25.88
C ARG A 778 -14.46 17.47 25.46
N GLN A 779 -13.89 17.65 24.28
CA GLN A 779 -13.48 18.94 23.73
C GLN A 779 -14.67 19.88 23.46
N ALA A 780 -15.83 19.33 23.07
CA ALA A 780 -17.09 20.06 22.99
C ALA A 780 -17.59 20.56 24.36
N GLY A 781 -17.02 20.07 25.47
CA GLY A 781 -17.32 20.51 26.84
C GLY A 781 -18.47 19.73 27.50
N GLY A 782 -18.64 18.45 27.18
CA GLY A 782 -19.57 17.56 27.88
C GLY A 782 -18.99 17.01 29.20
N ASP A 783 -19.84 16.83 30.22
CA ASP A 783 -19.50 16.12 31.47
C ASP A 783 -19.57 14.60 31.22
N VAL A 784 -18.45 14.02 30.79
CA VAL A 784 -18.37 12.65 30.24
C VAL A 784 -17.59 11.71 31.15
N THR A 785 -18.23 10.61 31.57
CA THR A 785 -17.53 9.41 32.07
C THR A 785 -17.52 8.32 31.00
N TYR A 786 -16.44 7.57 30.87
CA TYR A 786 -16.27 6.51 29.86
C TYR A 786 -16.06 5.13 30.51
N SER A 787 -16.71 4.11 29.95
CA SER A 787 -16.50 2.69 30.26
C SER A 787 -16.72 1.86 28.98
N LYS A 788 -15.64 1.43 28.30
CA LYS A 788 -15.68 0.75 26.98
C LYS A 788 -16.72 -0.38 26.92
N ASP A 789 -16.67 -1.29 27.90
CA ASP A 789 -17.53 -2.46 28.05
C ASP A 789 -18.83 -2.21 28.85
N ALA A 790 -19.13 -0.94 29.14
CA ALA A 790 -20.17 -0.50 30.07
C ALA A 790 -20.10 -1.15 31.47
N SER A 791 -18.97 -1.70 31.93
CA SER A 791 -18.86 -2.38 33.23
C SER A 791 -19.11 -1.45 34.42
N ALA A 792 -18.67 -0.19 34.35
CA ALA A 792 -18.83 0.80 35.42
C ALA A 792 -20.30 1.08 35.78
N PRO A 793 -20.62 1.47 37.03
CA PRO A 793 -22.00 1.74 37.45
C PRO A 793 -22.69 2.83 36.61
N THR A 794 -23.88 2.52 36.10
CA THR A 794 -24.70 3.41 35.24
C THR A 794 -25.60 4.37 36.04
N ALA A 795 -25.63 4.29 37.36
CA ALA A 795 -26.47 5.16 38.20
C ALA A 795 -25.89 6.58 38.35
N GLY A 796 -26.74 7.60 38.23
CA GLY A 796 -26.37 9.00 38.47
C GLY A 796 -25.98 9.81 37.23
N TYR A 797 -26.21 9.27 36.04
CA TYR A 797 -26.06 9.94 34.74
C TYR A 797 -27.43 10.34 34.18
N ASP A 798 -27.46 11.39 33.35
CA ASP A 798 -28.68 11.91 32.74
C ASP A 798 -28.99 11.24 31.39
N VAL A 799 -27.95 10.83 30.67
CA VAL A 799 -28.02 10.25 29.32
C VAL A 799 -26.84 9.32 29.04
N GLY A 800 -27.09 8.24 28.31
CA GLY A 800 -26.08 7.32 27.81
C GLY A 800 -25.73 7.60 26.34
N VAL A 801 -24.48 7.40 25.95
CA VAL A 801 -24.02 7.42 24.56
C VAL A 801 -23.19 6.16 24.30
N VAL A 802 -23.60 5.34 23.35
CA VAL A 802 -22.96 4.05 23.04
C VAL A 802 -22.45 4.09 21.60
N VAL A 803 -21.14 4.00 21.40
CA VAL A 803 -20.48 4.12 20.08
C VAL A 803 -19.89 2.76 19.72
N VAL A 804 -20.45 2.13 18.69
CA VAL A 804 -20.26 0.70 18.37
C VAL A 804 -20.35 0.46 16.86
N GLY A 805 -19.91 -0.70 16.37
CA GLY A 805 -20.04 -1.04 14.96
C GLY A 805 -19.02 -2.05 14.47
N GLU A 806 -18.29 -1.68 13.40
CA GLU A 806 -17.37 -2.58 12.70
C GLU A 806 -15.91 -2.18 12.94
N THR A 807 -15.04 -3.17 13.14
CA THR A 807 -13.58 -2.98 13.04
C THR A 807 -13.17 -2.76 11.58
N PRO A 808 -11.99 -2.16 11.30
CA PRO A 808 -11.48 -1.96 9.95
C PRO A 808 -11.44 -3.24 9.09
N TYR A 809 -11.74 -3.08 7.81
CA TYR A 809 -11.63 -4.08 6.74
C TYR A 809 -11.51 -3.38 5.40
N ALA A 810 -10.99 -4.08 4.39
CA ALA A 810 -11.01 -3.67 2.98
C ALA A 810 -11.23 -4.87 2.05
N GLU A 811 -11.88 -4.62 0.92
CA GLU A 811 -12.12 -5.63 -0.13
C GLU A 811 -12.87 -6.86 0.37
N GLY A 812 -12.79 -7.99 -0.33
CA GLY A 812 -13.48 -9.22 0.05
C GLY A 812 -13.12 -9.79 1.42
N VAL A 813 -12.12 -9.25 2.13
CA VAL A 813 -11.92 -9.56 3.57
C VAL A 813 -13.12 -9.07 4.38
N GLY A 814 -13.65 -7.89 4.08
CA GLY A 814 -14.83 -7.31 4.73
C GLY A 814 -16.17 -7.89 4.32
N ASP A 815 -16.19 -8.86 3.40
CA ASP A 815 -17.43 -9.50 2.94
C ASP A 815 -18.17 -10.18 4.08
N VAL A 816 -19.49 -9.98 4.13
CA VAL A 816 -20.35 -10.73 5.05
C VAL A 816 -20.23 -12.22 4.76
N GLY A 817 -20.11 -13.02 5.83
CA GLY A 817 -19.85 -14.46 5.72
C GLY A 817 -18.36 -14.82 5.62
N ASN A 818 -17.46 -13.86 5.37
CA ASN A 818 -16.00 -14.06 5.41
C ASN A 818 -15.41 -13.60 6.77
N GLY A 819 -16.04 -14.02 7.88
CA GLY A 819 -15.70 -13.56 9.24
C GLY A 819 -16.39 -12.26 9.67
N HIS A 820 -16.94 -11.49 8.74
CA HIS A 820 -17.73 -10.28 9.02
C HIS A 820 -19.25 -10.53 8.97
N SER A 821 -20.02 -9.64 9.62
CA SER A 821 -21.49 -9.68 9.68
C SER A 821 -22.06 -8.27 9.62
N LEU A 822 -23.34 -8.14 9.27
CA LEU A 822 -24.12 -6.90 9.44
C LEU A 822 -24.66 -6.74 10.87
N SER A 823 -24.47 -7.73 11.75
CA SER A 823 -24.91 -7.65 13.14
C SER A 823 -23.78 -7.10 14.02
N LEU A 824 -24.13 -6.22 14.96
CA LEU A 824 -23.20 -5.75 15.99
C LEU A 824 -22.58 -6.93 16.75
N SER A 825 -21.35 -6.78 17.25
CA SER A 825 -20.69 -7.80 18.07
C SER A 825 -21.50 -8.11 19.33
N ALA A 826 -21.33 -9.30 19.91
CA ALA A 826 -22.00 -9.67 21.16
C ALA A 826 -21.64 -8.75 22.33
N ALA A 827 -20.44 -8.16 22.33
CA ALA A 827 -20.01 -7.19 23.34
C ALA A 827 -20.71 -5.84 23.17
N ASP A 828 -20.85 -5.37 21.93
CA ASP A 828 -21.53 -4.11 21.61
C ASP A 828 -23.04 -4.20 21.86
N GLN A 829 -23.65 -5.33 21.50
CA GLN A 829 -25.03 -5.65 21.87
C GLN A 829 -25.23 -5.55 23.39
N ALA A 830 -24.36 -6.18 24.19
CA ALA A 830 -24.44 -6.12 25.64
C ALA A 830 -24.22 -4.70 26.21
N ALA A 831 -23.36 -3.88 25.59
CA ALA A 831 -23.16 -2.49 25.98
C ALA A 831 -24.39 -1.62 25.68
N VAL A 832 -25.02 -1.79 24.50
CA VAL A 832 -26.29 -1.14 24.14
C VAL A 832 -27.39 -1.54 25.13
N ASP A 833 -27.61 -2.85 25.31
CA ASP A 833 -28.66 -3.40 26.18
C ASP A 833 -28.51 -2.89 27.63
N LYS A 834 -27.28 -2.85 28.15
CA LYS A 834 -27.00 -2.38 29.53
C LYS A 834 -27.22 -0.88 29.73
N VAL A 835 -26.85 -0.04 28.75
CA VAL A 835 -26.93 1.42 28.88
C VAL A 835 -28.35 1.91 28.58
N CYS A 836 -28.96 1.44 27.48
CA CYS A 836 -30.32 1.81 27.08
C CYS A 836 -31.39 1.26 28.04
N GLY A 837 -31.16 0.08 28.65
CA GLY A 837 -32.02 -0.44 29.71
C GLY A 837 -31.93 0.35 31.04
N ALA A 838 -30.91 1.18 31.24
CA ALA A 838 -30.66 1.91 32.48
C ALA A 838 -31.08 3.39 32.45
N MET A 839 -30.98 4.04 31.28
CA MET A 839 -31.25 5.46 31.09
C MET A 839 -31.57 5.74 29.61
N LYS A 840 -32.01 6.97 29.30
CA LYS A 840 -32.16 7.39 27.90
C LYS A 840 -30.83 7.29 27.17
N CYS A 841 -30.81 6.73 25.96
CA CYS A 841 -29.56 6.48 25.25
C CYS A 841 -29.54 7.00 23.80
N VAL A 842 -28.34 7.39 23.38
CA VAL A 842 -27.97 7.60 21.98
C VAL A 842 -27.06 6.45 21.57
N VAL A 843 -27.36 5.78 20.46
CA VAL A 843 -26.45 4.81 19.83
C VAL A 843 -25.87 5.41 18.55
N LEU A 844 -24.54 5.35 18.42
CA LEU A 844 -23.80 5.71 17.21
C LEU A 844 -23.28 4.43 16.59
N THR A 845 -23.53 4.25 15.29
CA THR A 845 -22.97 3.14 14.50
C THR A 845 -21.79 3.64 13.68
N VAL A 846 -20.57 3.21 14.04
CA VAL A 846 -19.32 3.47 13.31
C VAL A 846 -19.04 2.25 12.43
N SER A 847 -19.32 2.36 11.13
CA SER A 847 -19.36 1.19 10.25
C SER A 847 -19.23 1.59 8.78
N GLY A 848 -18.75 0.67 7.95
CA GLY A 848 -18.67 0.90 6.51
C GLY A 848 -20.03 0.81 5.79
N ARG A 849 -21.04 0.25 6.47
CA ARG A 849 -22.37 -0.08 5.91
C ARG A 849 -23.44 -0.19 7.00
N PRO A 850 -24.74 -0.26 6.65
CA PRO A 850 -25.85 -0.40 7.60
C PRO A 850 -25.69 -1.58 8.56
N GLN A 851 -25.85 -1.32 9.86
CA GLN A 851 -25.83 -2.35 10.91
C GLN A 851 -27.25 -2.77 11.33
N LEU A 852 -27.49 -4.07 11.45
CA LEU A 852 -28.75 -4.65 11.86
C LEU A 852 -28.94 -4.47 13.37
N ILE A 853 -29.78 -3.49 13.73
CA ILE A 853 -30.09 -3.10 15.12
C ILE A 853 -31.61 -3.03 15.38
N GLY A 854 -32.41 -3.63 14.49
CA GLY A 854 -33.88 -3.53 14.51
C GLY A 854 -34.54 -4.17 15.72
N ASP A 855 -33.90 -5.17 16.34
CA ASP A 855 -34.39 -5.84 17.56
C ASP A 855 -34.30 -4.96 18.81
N ARG A 856 -33.32 -4.06 18.87
CA ARG A 856 -33.07 -3.09 19.97
C ARG A 856 -33.69 -1.72 19.75
N LEU A 857 -34.22 -1.44 18.56
CA LEU A 857 -34.72 -0.11 18.19
C LEU A 857 -35.87 0.41 19.09
N GLY A 858 -36.54 -0.48 19.84
CA GLY A 858 -37.53 -0.11 20.86
C GLY A 858 -36.93 0.57 22.09
N GLU A 859 -35.70 0.22 22.48
CA GLU A 859 -35.02 0.69 23.70
C GLU A 859 -34.09 1.89 23.43
N ILE A 860 -33.64 2.06 22.19
CA ILE A 860 -32.73 3.13 21.78
C ILE A 860 -33.50 4.44 21.56
N ASP A 861 -33.39 5.48 22.40
CA ASP A 861 -34.08 6.77 22.15
C ASP A 861 -33.60 7.44 20.85
N SER A 862 -32.28 7.47 20.62
CA SER A 862 -31.69 8.10 19.43
C SER A 862 -30.67 7.20 18.74
N LEU A 863 -30.72 7.14 17.41
CA LEU A 863 -29.81 6.31 16.60
C LEU A 863 -29.18 7.17 15.51
N VAL A 864 -27.85 7.12 15.39
CA VAL A 864 -27.05 7.85 14.41
C VAL A 864 -26.19 6.87 13.60
N ALA A 865 -26.31 6.93 12.26
CA ALA A 865 -25.30 6.35 11.38
C ALA A 865 -24.14 7.33 11.30
N SER A 866 -22.99 6.92 11.81
CA SER A 866 -21.77 7.74 11.89
C SER A 866 -20.79 7.44 10.76
N TRP A 867 -21.00 6.31 10.07
CA TRP A 867 -20.16 5.76 9.01
C TRP A 867 -18.72 5.55 9.49
N LEU A 868 -17.73 5.73 8.62
CA LEU A 868 -16.32 5.85 8.97
C LEU A 868 -15.95 7.34 8.82
N PRO A 869 -16.01 8.16 9.89
CA PRO A 869 -15.91 9.63 9.80
C PRO A 869 -14.49 10.19 9.63
N GLY A 870 -13.44 9.37 9.59
CA GLY A 870 -12.06 9.85 9.41
C GLY A 870 -11.42 10.36 10.71
N THR A 871 -10.38 11.21 10.63
CA THR A 871 -9.60 11.63 11.82
C THR A 871 -10.30 12.65 12.72
N GLU A 872 -11.40 13.27 12.27
CA GLU A 872 -11.96 14.47 12.90
C GLU A 872 -13.23 14.18 13.72
N GLY A 873 -13.12 13.38 14.79
CA GLY A 873 -14.23 13.02 15.68
C GLY A 873 -14.93 14.21 16.36
N GLU A 874 -14.29 15.40 16.36
CA GLU A 874 -14.95 16.67 16.67
C GLU A 874 -16.19 16.94 15.80
N GLY A 875 -16.22 16.49 14.54
CA GLY A 875 -17.37 16.67 13.64
C GLY A 875 -18.59 15.87 14.10
N VAL A 876 -18.38 14.68 14.65
CA VAL A 876 -19.42 13.87 15.30
C VAL A 876 -19.94 14.59 16.55
N ALA A 877 -19.04 15.12 17.37
CA ALA A 877 -19.40 15.89 18.56
C ALA A 877 -20.14 17.22 18.24
N ASP A 878 -19.80 17.88 17.13
CA ASP A 878 -20.45 19.12 16.67
C ASP A 878 -21.96 18.94 16.50
N VAL A 879 -22.42 17.80 15.95
CA VAL A 879 -23.85 17.52 15.80
C VAL A 879 -24.50 16.96 17.06
N LEU A 880 -23.79 16.13 17.85
CA LEU A 880 -24.29 15.62 19.12
C LEU A 880 -24.62 16.74 20.12
N TYR A 881 -23.77 17.76 20.22
CA TYR A 881 -23.98 18.92 21.11
C TYR A 881 -24.60 20.15 20.40
N GLY A 882 -25.05 19.99 19.15
CA GLY A 882 -25.81 21.02 18.43
C GLY A 882 -25.04 22.28 18.03
N ALA A 883 -23.70 22.23 17.96
CA ALA A 883 -22.89 23.26 17.31
C ALA A 883 -23.16 23.29 15.79
N ARG A 884 -23.50 22.13 15.21
CA ARG A 884 -24.05 21.97 13.86
C ARG A 884 -25.37 21.20 13.93
N PRO A 885 -26.33 21.44 13.02
CA PRO A 885 -27.51 20.59 12.92
C PRO A 885 -27.20 19.29 12.17
N PHE A 886 -27.86 18.19 12.52
CA PHE A 886 -27.88 17.00 11.68
C PHE A 886 -28.50 17.33 10.31
N THR A 887 -27.80 16.95 9.25
CA THR A 887 -28.17 17.22 7.84
C THR A 887 -27.94 16.03 6.91
N GLY A 888 -27.14 15.04 7.32
CA GLY A 888 -26.87 13.84 6.55
C GLY A 888 -28.13 13.03 6.26
N GLN A 889 -28.13 12.36 5.12
CA GLN A 889 -29.23 11.54 4.60
C GLN A 889 -28.70 10.20 4.11
N LEU A 890 -29.43 9.11 4.36
CA LEU A 890 -29.02 7.75 4.01
C LEU A 890 -28.61 7.64 2.53
N PRO A 891 -27.32 7.34 2.22
CA PRO A 891 -26.82 7.12 0.86
C PRO A 891 -27.12 5.71 0.35
N VAL A 892 -27.52 4.81 1.26
CA VAL A 892 -27.90 3.42 1.02
C VAL A 892 -29.14 3.10 1.86
N THR A 893 -29.92 2.13 1.43
CA THR A 893 -31.11 1.63 2.12
C THR A 893 -30.71 0.89 3.41
N TRP A 894 -31.39 1.14 4.53
CA TRP A 894 -31.13 0.41 5.77
C TRP A 894 -32.06 -0.82 5.86
N PRO A 895 -31.56 -2.06 5.68
CA PRO A 895 -32.39 -3.25 5.74
C PRO A 895 -32.91 -3.53 7.17
N ARG A 896 -34.06 -4.22 7.27
CA ARG A 896 -34.58 -4.79 8.52
C ARG A 896 -33.86 -6.07 8.92
N SER A 897 -33.41 -6.84 7.93
CA SER A 897 -32.72 -8.12 8.09
C SER A 897 -31.86 -8.41 6.85
N GLU A 898 -30.80 -9.19 7.02
CA GLU A 898 -29.91 -9.62 5.92
C GLU A 898 -30.68 -10.35 4.80
N SER A 899 -31.75 -11.06 5.15
CA SER A 899 -32.64 -11.75 4.19
C SER A 899 -33.43 -10.82 3.25
N GLN A 900 -33.40 -9.50 3.46
CA GLN A 900 -33.92 -8.54 2.48
C GLN A 900 -32.90 -8.20 1.38
N LEU A 901 -31.62 -8.51 1.55
CA LEU A 901 -30.57 -8.08 0.62
C LEU A 901 -30.48 -8.97 -0.62
N PRO A 902 -30.33 -8.37 -1.82
CA PRO A 902 -30.25 -6.93 -2.10
C PRO A 902 -31.63 -6.22 -2.04
N ILE A 903 -31.69 -5.04 -1.42
CA ILE A 903 -32.86 -4.14 -1.39
C ILE A 903 -32.40 -2.69 -1.59
N ASN A 904 -32.97 -1.99 -2.57
CA ASN A 904 -32.49 -0.70 -3.05
C ASN A 904 -33.64 0.25 -3.46
N VAL A 905 -33.36 1.55 -3.49
CA VAL A 905 -34.23 2.54 -4.13
C VAL A 905 -34.52 2.16 -5.59
N GLY A 906 -35.75 2.40 -6.01
CA GLY A 906 -36.29 1.95 -7.30
C GLY A 906 -37.05 0.62 -7.22
N ASP A 907 -36.67 -0.30 -6.32
CA ASP A 907 -37.24 -1.66 -6.28
C ASP A 907 -38.77 -1.68 -6.12
N ALA A 908 -39.41 -2.65 -6.76
CA ALA A 908 -40.87 -2.79 -6.77
C ALA A 908 -41.44 -3.14 -5.39
N SER A 909 -40.73 -3.99 -4.64
CA SER A 909 -41.01 -4.32 -3.24
C SER A 909 -39.94 -3.68 -2.37
N TYR A 910 -40.32 -2.64 -1.62
CA TYR A 910 -39.37 -1.83 -0.84
C TYR A 910 -39.96 -1.52 0.55
N ASP A 911 -39.53 -2.32 1.54
CA ASP A 911 -39.93 -2.19 2.96
C ASP A 911 -38.69 -2.22 3.89
N PRO A 912 -37.80 -1.22 3.80
CA PRO A 912 -36.61 -1.15 4.64
C PRO A 912 -36.93 -0.72 6.08
N GLN A 913 -35.94 -0.82 6.96
CA GLN A 913 -36.01 -0.26 8.31
C GLN A 913 -36.00 1.27 8.27
N PHE A 914 -35.11 1.83 7.45
CA PHE A 914 -35.07 3.25 7.09
C PHE A 914 -34.83 3.39 5.58
N PRO A 915 -35.64 4.17 4.85
CA PRO A 915 -35.50 4.32 3.41
C PRO A 915 -34.28 5.15 3.02
N TYR A 916 -33.80 4.94 1.80
CA TYR A 916 -32.86 5.83 1.12
C TYR A 916 -33.32 7.30 1.22
N GLY A 917 -32.36 8.21 1.45
CA GLY A 917 -32.63 9.63 1.71
C GLY A 917 -33.19 9.96 3.10
N TRP A 918 -33.42 8.97 3.98
CA TRP A 918 -33.88 9.24 5.35
C TRP A 918 -32.78 9.88 6.18
N GLY A 919 -33.16 10.82 7.05
CA GLY A 919 -32.24 11.57 7.90
C GLY A 919 -33.00 12.69 8.59
N LEU A 920 -33.23 12.55 9.89
CA LEU A 920 -33.86 13.57 10.72
C LEU A 920 -32.90 14.76 10.91
N THR A 921 -33.44 15.92 11.28
CA THR A 921 -32.66 17.13 11.51
C THR A 921 -32.90 17.71 12.90
N THR A 922 -31.87 18.34 13.46
CA THR A 922 -31.93 19.15 14.68
C THR A 922 -32.01 20.66 14.39
N ARG A 923 -32.25 21.07 13.12
CA ARG A 923 -32.50 22.48 12.76
C ARG A 923 -33.67 23.05 13.58
N THR A 924 -33.45 24.20 14.24
CA THR A 924 -34.48 24.90 15.03
C THR A 924 -35.60 25.49 14.19
N THR A 925 -35.31 25.83 12.93
CA THR A 925 -36.26 26.35 11.95
C THR A 925 -36.60 25.26 10.94
N VAL A 926 -37.67 24.50 11.22
CA VAL A 926 -38.26 23.53 10.31
C VAL A 926 -39.60 24.04 9.76
N PRO A 927 -39.98 23.69 8.51
CA PRO A 927 -41.29 24.01 7.97
C PRO A 927 -42.43 23.47 8.82
N ARG A 928 -43.58 24.15 8.78
CA ARG A 928 -44.81 23.76 9.51
C ARG A 928 -46.00 23.68 8.55
N GLY A 929 -47.00 22.89 8.95
CA GLY A 929 -48.26 22.74 8.25
C GLY A 929 -48.51 21.28 7.84
N GLY A 930 -49.05 21.07 6.65
CA GLY A 930 -49.40 19.73 6.18
C GLY A 930 -49.73 19.70 4.69
N ALA A 931 -50.75 18.93 4.29
CA ALA A 931 -51.10 18.70 2.89
C ALA A 931 -51.25 19.98 2.05
N GLY A 932 -51.85 21.05 2.60
CA GLY A 932 -51.97 22.35 1.92
C GLY A 932 -50.61 23.05 1.71
N THR A 933 -49.69 22.94 2.66
CA THR A 933 -48.30 23.43 2.53
C THR A 933 -47.57 22.65 1.44
N LEU A 934 -47.67 21.32 1.44
CA LEU A 934 -47.06 20.46 0.42
C LEU A 934 -47.58 20.77 -1.00
N ALA A 935 -48.87 21.04 -1.16
CA ALA A 935 -49.44 21.46 -2.45
C ALA A 935 -48.86 22.81 -2.93
N SER A 936 -48.64 23.77 -2.02
CA SER A 936 -48.00 25.05 -2.32
C SER A 936 -46.52 24.87 -2.71
N LEU A 937 -45.79 24.03 -1.99
CA LEU A 937 -44.40 23.67 -2.32
C LEU A 937 -44.31 23.00 -3.69
N ALA A 938 -45.22 22.06 -4.02
CA ALA A 938 -45.29 21.40 -5.33
C ALA A 938 -45.49 22.37 -6.50
N ALA A 939 -46.41 23.33 -6.36
CA ALA A 939 -46.65 24.35 -7.40
C ALA A 939 -45.42 25.25 -7.64
N ARG A 940 -44.68 25.57 -6.56
CA ARG A 940 -43.42 26.31 -6.62
C ARG A 940 -42.29 25.47 -7.22
N ALA A 941 -42.15 24.20 -6.83
CA ALA A 941 -41.12 23.28 -7.29
C ALA A 941 -41.23 23.04 -8.80
N ALA A 942 -42.44 22.77 -9.30
CA ALA A 942 -42.70 22.66 -10.74
C ALA A 942 -42.43 23.97 -11.51
N THR A 943 -42.48 25.13 -10.84
CA THR A 943 -42.12 26.42 -11.44
C THR A 943 -40.61 26.66 -11.46
N ALA A 944 -39.88 26.21 -10.44
CA ALA A 944 -38.42 26.21 -10.41
C ALA A 944 -37.85 25.24 -11.46
N GLU A 945 -38.40 24.04 -11.55
CA GLU A 945 -38.07 23.02 -12.56
C GLU A 945 -38.21 23.57 -14.00
N ARG A 946 -39.36 24.17 -14.35
CA ARG A 946 -39.57 24.82 -15.67
C ARG A 946 -38.63 26.01 -15.95
N ARG A 947 -37.97 26.56 -14.94
CA ARG A 947 -36.99 27.65 -15.07
C ARG A 947 -35.54 27.18 -15.04
N GLY A 948 -35.29 25.89 -14.77
CA GLY A 948 -33.94 25.37 -14.51
C GLY A 948 -33.33 25.84 -13.18
N ASP A 949 -34.14 26.39 -12.27
CA ASP A 949 -33.68 26.89 -10.96
C ASP A 949 -33.50 25.72 -9.99
N ARG A 950 -32.31 25.10 -10.07
CA ARG A 950 -31.96 23.90 -9.30
C ARG A 950 -31.89 24.17 -7.79
N THR A 951 -31.37 25.33 -7.37
CA THR A 951 -31.24 25.67 -5.95
C THR A 951 -32.61 25.80 -5.30
N THR A 952 -33.50 26.64 -5.86
CA THR A 952 -34.87 26.76 -5.37
C THR A 952 -35.63 25.43 -5.47
N GLY A 953 -35.38 24.64 -6.52
CA GLY A 953 -35.96 23.30 -6.68
C GLY A 953 -35.61 22.35 -5.52
N ARG A 954 -34.32 22.22 -5.20
CA ARG A 954 -33.81 21.40 -4.10
C ARG A 954 -34.35 21.89 -2.74
N ASP A 955 -34.27 23.19 -2.45
CA ASP A 955 -34.76 23.80 -1.21
C ASP A 955 -36.25 23.50 -0.94
N LEU A 956 -37.07 23.42 -1.99
CA LEU A 956 -38.51 23.12 -1.88
C LEU A 956 -38.79 21.64 -1.61
N VAL A 957 -37.99 20.73 -2.18
CA VAL A 957 -38.07 19.29 -1.90
C VAL A 957 -37.61 19.02 -0.47
N ASP A 958 -36.51 19.62 -0.04
CA ASP A 958 -36.00 19.55 1.34
C ASP A 958 -37.06 20.01 2.36
N GLN A 959 -37.73 21.14 2.10
CA GLN A 959 -38.82 21.61 2.95
C GLN A 959 -39.99 20.61 3.03
N ALA A 960 -40.29 19.92 1.94
CA ALA A 960 -41.32 18.89 1.90
C ALA A 960 -40.88 17.60 2.61
N ARG A 961 -39.62 17.17 2.46
CA ARG A 961 -39.03 16.01 3.14
C ARG A 961 -39.17 16.15 4.65
N LEU A 962 -38.84 17.33 5.20
CA LEU A 962 -38.98 17.65 6.62
C LEU A 962 -40.45 17.58 7.11
N LEU A 963 -41.42 18.02 6.29
CA LEU A 963 -42.85 17.90 6.63
C LEU A 963 -43.33 16.44 6.64
N VAL A 964 -42.81 15.59 5.75
CA VAL A 964 -43.09 14.15 5.75
C VAL A 964 -42.50 13.49 6.98
N GLN A 965 -41.22 13.74 7.30
CA GLN A 965 -40.55 13.18 8.47
C GLN A 965 -41.30 13.50 9.77
N GLN A 966 -41.70 14.75 9.99
CA GLN A 966 -42.52 15.17 11.14
C GLN A 966 -43.84 14.40 11.25
N LYS A 967 -44.47 14.08 10.11
CA LYS A 967 -45.77 13.38 10.03
C LYS A 967 -45.63 11.87 10.25
N VAL A 968 -44.56 11.28 9.74
CA VAL A 968 -44.21 9.85 9.92
C VAL A 968 -43.82 9.55 11.37
N GLY A 969 -43.08 10.45 12.01
CA GLY A 969 -42.49 10.20 13.32
C GLY A 969 -41.61 8.95 13.28
N GLN A 970 -41.93 7.96 14.12
CA GLN A 970 -41.23 6.66 14.16
C GLN A 970 -41.93 5.55 13.34
N ARG A 971 -43.07 5.82 12.69
CA ARG A 971 -43.90 4.76 12.05
C ARG A 971 -43.55 4.57 10.59
N MET A 972 -42.36 4.01 10.33
CA MET A 972 -41.93 3.67 8.96
C MET A 972 -42.61 2.41 8.45
N THR A 973 -43.29 2.51 7.31
CA THR A 973 -43.96 1.39 6.60
C THR A 973 -43.62 1.44 5.12
N ALA A 974 -43.68 0.32 4.39
CA ALA A 974 -43.48 0.25 2.94
C ALA A 974 -44.24 1.34 2.15
N ALA A 975 -45.49 1.63 2.54
CA ALA A 975 -46.36 2.63 1.89
C ALA A 975 -45.87 4.08 2.06
N VAL A 976 -45.03 4.34 3.06
CA VAL A 976 -44.30 5.59 3.28
C VAL A 976 -42.91 5.51 2.65
N ALA A 977 -42.18 4.43 2.92
CA ALA A 977 -40.78 4.24 2.59
C ALA A 977 -40.51 4.34 1.08
N LYS A 978 -41.28 3.62 0.26
CA LYS A 978 -41.09 3.65 -1.21
C LYS A 978 -41.30 5.05 -1.80
N PRO A 979 -42.45 5.73 -1.62
CA PRO A 979 -42.62 7.09 -2.16
C PRO A 979 -41.72 8.13 -1.49
N PHE A 980 -41.13 7.86 -0.33
CA PHE A 980 -40.08 8.71 0.25
C PHE A 980 -38.76 8.55 -0.51
N ALA A 981 -38.26 7.32 -0.68
CA ALA A 981 -37.02 7.02 -1.40
C ALA A 981 -37.10 7.39 -2.90
N ASP A 982 -38.21 7.04 -3.56
CA ASP A 982 -38.48 7.42 -4.96
C ASP A 982 -38.38 8.97 -5.16
N ALA A 983 -38.66 9.77 -4.11
CA ALA A 983 -38.57 11.23 -4.19
C ALA A 983 -37.14 11.77 -4.12
N ASP A 984 -36.23 11.11 -3.41
CA ASP A 984 -34.82 11.53 -3.30
C ASP A 984 -34.08 11.25 -4.62
N HIS A 985 -34.38 10.12 -5.29
CA HIS A 985 -33.93 9.86 -6.66
C HIS A 985 -34.42 10.95 -7.65
N LEU A 986 -35.71 11.32 -7.58
CA LEU A 986 -36.29 12.38 -8.42
C LEU A 986 -35.72 13.78 -8.09
N LEU A 987 -35.25 14.01 -6.85
CA LEU A 987 -34.55 15.23 -6.44
C LEU A 987 -33.16 15.32 -7.10
N LEU A 988 -32.41 14.22 -7.09
CA LEU A 988 -31.07 14.15 -7.67
C LEU A 988 -31.10 14.34 -9.19
N THR A 989 -32.05 13.70 -9.88
CA THR A 989 -32.28 13.82 -11.33
C THR A 989 -32.98 15.13 -11.76
N GLY A 990 -33.40 15.98 -10.82
CA GLY A 990 -33.92 17.33 -11.10
C GLY A 990 -35.43 17.42 -11.38
N HIS A 991 -36.19 16.37 -11.12
CA HIS A 991 -37.64 16.28 -11.28
C HIS A 991 -38.40 16.72 -10.01
N TYR A 992 -38.13 17.94 -9.54
CA TYR A 992 -38.60 18.49 -8.27
C TYR A 992 -40.14 18.42 -8.09
N GLY A 993 -40.92 18.66 -9.14
CA GLY A 993 -42.38 18.56 -9.10
C GLY A 993 -42.87 17.13 -8.87
N GLN A 994 -42.17 16.13 -9.41
CA GLN A 994 -42.47 14.71 -9.22
C GLN A 994 -42.03 14.22 -7.84
N ALA A 995 -40.84 14.64 -7.39
CA ALA A 995 -40.37 14.41 -6.02
C ALA A 995 -41.38 14.91 -4.97
N LEU A 996 -41.92 16.13 -5.16
CA LEU A 996 -42.98 16.68 -4.31
C LEU A 996 -44.27 15.86 -4.34
N ALA A 997 -44.66 15.31 -5.50
CA ALA A 997 -45.85 14.47 -5.62
C ALA A 997 -45.68 13.13 -4.87
N LYS A 998 -44.48 12.54 -4.92
CA LYS A 998 -44.08 11.34 -4.18
C LYS A 998 -44.01 11.60 -2.67
N LEU A 999 -43.39 12.69 -2.22
CA LEU A 999 -43.44 13.11 -0.80
C LEU A 999 -44.87 13.36 -0.31
N ALA A 1000 -45.74 13.93 -1.15
CA ALA A 1000 -47.15 14.09 -0.81
C ALA A 1000 -47.92 12.74 -0.74
N GLN A 1001 -47.47 11.70 -1.48
CA GLN A 1001 -47.98 10.33 -1.31
C GLN A 1001 -47.54 9.75 0.02
N ALA A 1002 -46.24 9.84 0.36
CA ALA A 1002 -45.72 9.40 1.66
C ALA A 1002 -46.44 10.09 2.84
N TYR A 1003 -46.68 11.41 2.75
CA TYR A 1003 -47.42 12.19 3.75
C TYR A 1003 -48.86 11.69 3.98
N ARG A 1004 -49.52 11.14 2.95
CA ARG A 1004 -50.88 10.60 3.03
C ARG A 1004 -50.94 9.16 3.54
N ALA A 1005 -49.84 8.42 3.44
CA ALA A 1005 -49.72 7.06 3.96
C ALA A 1005 -49.40 7.04 5.47
N ALA A 1006 -48.82 8.12 5.99
CA ALA A 1006 -48.57 8.39 7.41
C ALA A 1006 -49.74 9.09 8.11
#